data_AF-A0A671LX44-F1
#
_entry.id   AF-A0A671LX44-F1
#
_cell.length_a   1.000
_cell.length_b   1.000
_cell.length_c   1.000
_cell.angle_alpha   90.00
_cell.angle_beta   90.00
_cell.angle_gamma   90.00
#
_symmetry.space_group_name_H-M   'P 1'
#
loop_
_entity.id
_entity.type
_entity.pdbx_description
1 polymer ?
#
loop_
_entity_poly.entity_id
_entity_poly.type
_entity_poly.pdbx_seq_one_letter_code
_entity_poly.pdbx_strand_id
1 'polypeptide(L)'
;SSSPHSTARSCPHRISDTCLVWLLGLALRLALSSCQRADLTAAKHPMVTTGYGKLRGVRKELNNEILGPVEQYLGVPYATPPVGERRFQPPEAPGSWQEIRNATQFAPVCPQNIHGALPEIMLPVWFTDNLDAAAAYVQNQSEDCLYLNVYVPTEDGKFRNTLNKPEIDRRKKPVMLFIHGGSYMEGTGNMFDASVLAAYGNVIVVTMNYRLGVLGFLSTGDQSAKGNYGLLDQIQALRWLNENIRHFGGDPERITIFGSGAGASCVNLLILSHHSEGLFQRAIAQSGSAISSWSVNYRPLMYTKILAKKVGCSYSDTADLVDCLRRKSFRELVDQDIQPARYHIAFGPVVDGDVVPDDPEILMQQGEFLNYDILLGVNQGEGLKFVDDSEGEDGISAASFDYTISNFVDNLYGYPDGKDILRETIKFMYTDWADRDNSDMRRKTLLALFTDHQWVAPAVATAKLHAEFQSPVYFYTFHHHCQTEARPEWADAAHGDEIPYVFGVPMVGATDLFPCNFSKNDVMLSAVVMTYWTNFAKTGDPNIPVPQDTKFIHTKPNRFEEVIWTKFSSKDKQYLHIGLKPRIRDNYRANKVAFWLELVPHLHTLHEEIISSITTRLPPGSPHRPGWKGTAQSPGTRSTRHPTVSTYPPDPDLEGSEHPPERFPFPSDTRDYSTELSVTVAVGASLLFLNVLAFAALYYKRDKRHELLQRRHRRLSPQRGTGPGIGIVGAPPHNDLALSQEEELMSLQMKQQRPLRPPVCPPDYTLALRRAPEDVPLMTANALSMIPSTITGMQPLHAFNTYPPAPAPSAGHSNNALPHQHSTTRV
;
A
#
# COMPACT_ATOMS: atom_id res chain seq x y z
N SER A 1 77.28 42.60 82.79
CA SER A 1 75.81 42.67 82.77
C SER A 1 75.32 41.83 81.60
N SER A 2 74.74 40.63 81.77
CA SER A 2 73.58 40.17 82.60
C SER A 2 72.28 40.16 81.78
N SER A 3 71.71 38.97 81.57
CA SER A 3 70.49 38.67 80.78
C SER A 3 69.20 38.71 81.64
N PRO A 4 67.99 38.44 81.09
CA PRO A 4 67.52 37.06 80.82
C PRO A 4 66.68 36.88 79.52
N HIS A 5 66.03 35.72 79.37
CA HIS A 5 65.33 35.24 78.15
C HIS A 5 63.91 35.79 77.90
N SER A 6 63.46 35.71 76.64
CA SER A 6 62.06 35.44 76.27
C SER A 6 62.00 34.65 74.94
N THR A 7 60.84 34.07 74.59
CA THR A 7 60.71 33.00 73.58
C THR A 7 59.87 33.37 72.35
N ALA A 8 60.29 32.89 71.17
CA ALA A 8 59.41 32.68 70.02
C ALA A 8 59.79 31.39 69.29
N ARG A 9 58.81 30.50 69.01
CA ARG A 9 58.98 29.31 68.15
C ARG A 9 58.26 29.53 66.83
N SER A 10 58.96 29.43 65.71
CA SER A 10 58.39 29.51 64.35
C SER A 10 57.99 28.12 63.84
N CYS A 11 56.68 27.88 63.64
CA CYS A 11 56.16 26.59 63.15
C CYS A 11 56.03 26.56 61.61
N PRO A 12 56.71 25.64 60.89
CA PRO A 12 56.63 25.54 59.44
C PRO A 12 55.57 24.52 58.98
N HIS A 13 54.27 24.84 59.13
CA HIS A 13 53.19 23.91 58.70
C HIS A 13 52.17 24.49 57.70
N ARG A 14 52.05 25.82 57.55
CA ARG A 14 50.91 26.44 56.83
C ARG A 14 50.95 26.39 55.29
N ILE A 15 52.05 25.95 54.67
CA ILE A 15 52.21 25.95 53.20
C ILE A 15 51.72 24.61 52.58
N SER A 16 51.87 23.51 53.33
CA SER A 16 51.46 22.16 52.89
C SER A 16 49.97 22.13 52.56
N ASP A 17 49.13 22.53 53.51
CA ASP A 17 47.67 22.40 53.41
C ASP A 17 47.11 23.25 52.27
N THR A 18 47.63 24.47 52.06
CA THR A 18 47.27 25.30 50.91
C THR A 18 47.63 24.66 49.57
N CYS A 19 48.80 24.00 49.48
CA CYS A 19 49.20 23.30 48.27
C CYS A 19 48.32 22.06 48.01
N LEU A 20 48.00 21.30 49.07
CA LEU A 20 47.09 20.15 49.01
C LEU A 20 45.68 20.55 48.54
N VAL A 21 45.12 21.65 49.06
CA VAL A 21 43.81 22.17 48.67
C VAL A 21 43.80 22.65 47.20
N TRP A 22 44.87 23.29 46.73
CA TRP A 22 45.00 23.66 45.31
C TRP A 22 45.13 22.44 44.40
N LEU A 23 45.88 21.41 44.80
CA LEU A 23 46.01 20.16 44.04
C LEU A 23 44.69 19.37 44.01
N LEU A 24 43.96 19.29 45.13
CA LEU A 24 42.63 18.69 45.20
C LEU A 24 41.61 19.48 44.36
N GLY A 25 41.64 20.82 44.40
CA GLY A 25 40.80 21.67 43.58
C GLY A 25 41.09 21.54 42.08
N LEU A 26 42.36 21.38 41.70
CA LEU A 26 42.78 21.12 40.33
C LEU A 26 42.34 19.72 39.86
N ALA A 27 42.57 18.69 40.69
CA ALA A 27 42.13 17.32 40.41
C ALA A 27 40.60 17.21 40.27
N LEU A 28 39.84 17.90 41.13
CA LEU A 28 38.39 17.96 41.05
C LEU A 28 37.92 18.67 39.77
N ARG A 29 38.56 19.79 39.38
CA ARG A 29 38.26 20.47 38.10
C ARG A 29 38.61 19.61 36.89
N LEU A 30 39.72 18.87 36.93
CA LEU A 30 40.10 17.94 35.85
C LEU A 30 39.12 16.76 35.76
N ALA A 31 38.70 16.19 36.90
CA ALA A 31 37.68 15.15 36.95
C ALA A 31 36.34 15.63 36.39
N LEU A 32 35.84 16.80 36.84
CA LEU A 32 34.61 17.42 36.32
C LEU A 32 34.70 17.68 34.81
N SER A 33 35.85 18.18 34.33
CA SER A 33 36.09 18.43 32.90
C SER A 33 36.14 17.12 32.08
N SER A 34 36.62 16.03 32.69
CA SER A 34 36.65 14.70 32.07
C SER A 34 35.24 14.09 32.00
N CYS A 35 34.46 14.17 33.07
CA CYS A 35 33.05 13.76 33.08
C CYS A 35 32.22 14.53 32.04
N GLN A 36 32.33 15.87 31.99
CA GLN A 36 31.64 16.69 30.99
C GLN A 36 32.01 16.31 29.54
N ARG A 37 33.28 15.94 29.28
CA ARG A 37 33.68 15.41 27.97
C ARG A 37 33.09 14.03 27.70
N ALA A 38 33.09 13.14 28.69
CA ALA A 38 32.49 11.81 28.56
C ALA A 38 30.99 11.91 28.21
N ASP A 39 30.24 12.74 28.94
CA ASP A 39 28.82 12.99 28.70
C ASP A 39 28.57 13.56 27.28
N LEU A 40 29.33 14.55 26.83
CA LEU A 40 29.21 15.07 25.45
C LEU A 40 29.53 14.00 24.39
N THR A 41 30.53 13.12 24.62
CA THR A 41 30.83 12.04 23.68
C THR A 41 29.77 10.94 23.67
N ALA A 42 29.20 10.60 24.83
CA ALA A 42 28.11 9.64 24.95
C ALA A 42 26.81 10.16 24.30
N ALA A 43 26.50 11.45 24.48
CA ALA A 43 25.33 12.09 23.87
C ALA A 43 25.40 12.13 22.33
N LYS A 44 26.60 12.17 21.74
CA LYS A 44 26.79 12.11 20.27
C LYS A 44 26.85 10.68 19.73
N HIS A 45 27.42 9.76 20.49
CA HIS A 45 27.64 8.36 20.10
C HIS A 45 27.01 7.41 21.13
N PRO A 46 25.66 7.28 21.11
CA PRO A 46 24.95 6.44 22.05
C PRO A 46 25.31 4.97 21.85
N MET A 47 25.18 4.18 22.92
CA MET A 47 25.61 2.77 22.95
C MET A 47 24.52 1.86 23.50
N VAL A 48 24.24 0.79 22.78
CA VAL A 48 23.26 -0.25 23.14
C VAL A 48 23.99 -1.59 23.25
N THR A 49 23.57 -2.43 24.19
CA THR A 49 24.03 -3.83 24.29
C THR A 49 22.87 -4.74 23.89
N THR A 50 23.06 -5.54 22.85
CA THR A 50 22.11 -6.55 22.37
C THR A 50 22.48 -7.93 22.91
N GLY A 51 21.69 -8.97 22.62
CA GLY A 51 22.06 -10.35 22.91
C GLY A 51 23.32 -10.83 22.18
N TYR A 52 23.70 -10.14 21.09
CA TYR A 52 24.85 -10.49 20.25
C TYR A 52 26.11 -9.68 20.57
N GLY A 53 26.01 -8.48 21.14
CA GLY A 53 27.17 -7.68 21.53
C GLY A 53 26.87 -6.19 21.71
N LYS A 54 27.91 -5.37 21.75
CA LYS A 54 27.78 -3.91 21.90
C LYS A 54 27.73 -3.21 20.55
N LEU A 55 26.82 -2.25 20.43
CA LEU A 55 26.66 -1.36 19.27
C LEU A 55 26.89 0.09 19.68
N ARG A 56 27.53 0.88 18.81
CA ARG A 56 27.63 2.34 18.90
C ARG A 56 26.88 2.98 17.74
N GLY A 57 25.84 3.75 18.04
CA GLY A 57 25.08 4.53 17.07
C GLY A 57 25.60 5.96 16.92
N VAL A 58 24.77 6.81 16.30
CA VAL A 58 25.01 8.26 16.15
C VAL A 58 23.72 9.03 16.41
N ARG A 59 23.79 10.12 17.18
CA ARG A 59 22.67 11.06 17.34
C ARG A 59 22.60 12.01 16.14
N LYS A 60 21.44 12.04 15.47
CA LYS A 60 21.14 12.90 14.31
C LYS A 60 20.09 13.93 14.69
N GLU A 61 20.46 15.21 14.62
CA GLU A 61 19.53 16.34 14.67
C GLU A 61 18.82 16.47 13.31
N LEU A 62 17.56 16.92 13.31
CA LEU A 62 16.73 17.01 12.10
C LEU A 62 16.62 18.45 11.57
N ASN A 63 16.41 18.60 10.25
CA ASN A 63 16.24 19.89 9.58
C ASN A 63 14.85 20.51 9.84
N ASN A 64 14.40 20.53 11.10
CA ASN A 64 13.09 21.01 11.51
C ASN A 64 13.12 21.38 13.01
N GLU A 65 12.93 22.66 13.35
CA GLU A 65 13.06 23.15 14.73
C GLU A 65 12.05 22.57 15.74
N ILE A 66 11.02 21.87 15.27
CA ILE A 66 9.93 21.33 16.09
C ILE A 66 10.17 19.86 16.44
N LEU A 67 10.82 19.11 15.55
CA LEU A 67 11.13 17.69 15.75
C LEU A 67 12.32 17.51 16.70
N GLY A 68 12.27 16.47 17.53
CA GLY A 68 13.41 16.05 18.34
C GLY A 68 14.45 15.25 17.53
N PRO A 69 15.70 15.18 17.99
CA PRO A 69 16.70 14.31 17.39
C PRO A 69 16.37 12.82 17.54
N VAL A 70 17.01 12.02 16.70
CA VAL A 70 16.96 10.55 16.77
C VAL A 70 18.35 9.97 17.04
N GLU A 71 18.40 8.79 17.64
CA GLU A 71 19.56 7.92 17.59
C GLU A 71 19.42 6.98 16.39
N GLN A 72 20.46 6.91 15.56
CA GLN A 72 20.54 6.00 14.42
C GLN A 72 21.56 4.89 14.71
N TYR A 73 21.14 3.64 14.49
CA TYR A 73 21.98 2.45 14.52
C TYR A 73 21.90 1.79 13.14
N LEU A 74 22.80 2.19 12.25
CA LEU A 74 22.81 1.81 10.83
C LEU A 74 23.75 0.62 10.60
N GLY A 75 23.39 -0.30 9.70
CA GLY A 75 24.25 -1.46 9.38
C GLY A 75 24.38 -2.48 10.53
N VAL A 76 23.30 -2.72 11.28
CA VAL A 76 23.25 -3.72 12.37
C VAL A 76 23.00 -5.11 11.78
N PRO A 77 23.89 -6.10 11.97
CA PRO A 77 23.68 -7.45 11.44
C PRO A 77 22.57 -8.16 12.23
N TYR A 78 21.59 -8.70 11.51
CA TYR A 78 20.50 -9.50 12.10
C TYR A 78 20.58 -11.00 11.74
N ALA A 79 21.51 -11.36 10.85
CA ALA A 79 21.81 -12.71 10.41
C ALA A 79 23.31 -12.86 10.06
N THR A 80 23.78 -14.10 9.92
CA THR A 80 25.13 -14.43 9.44
C THR A 80 25.21 -14.31 7.90
N PRO A 81 26.32 -13.85 7.31
CA PRO A 81 26.42 -13.61 5.86
C PRO A 81 26.10 -14.85 4.99
N PRO A 82 25.15 -14.75 4.04
CA PRO A 82 24.62 -15.86 3.24
C PRO A 82 25.52 -16.25 2.05
N VAL A 83 26.83 -16.29 2.29
CA VAL A 83 27.89 -16.53 1.29
C VAL A 83 28.31 -17.99 1.21
N GLY A 84 28.84 -18.42 0.06
CA GLY A 84 29.33 -19.78 -0.17
C GLY A 84 28.21 -20.81 -0.04
N GLU A 85 28.39 -21.82 0.80
CA GLU A 85 27.40 -22.88 1.05
C GLU A 85 26.06 -22.36 1.63
N ARG A 86 26.04 -21.15 2.22
CA ARG A 86 24.79 -20.49 2.67
C ARG A 86 24.06 -19.74 1.56
N ARG A 87 24.62 -19.65 0.34
CA ARG A 87 23.86 -19.17 -0.81
C ARG A 87 22.80 -20.22 -1.16
N PHE A 88 21.58 -19.74 -1.38
CA PHE A 88 20.39 -20.58 -1.55
C PHE A 88 20.11 -21.48 -0.32
N GLN A 89 20.31 -20.94 0.88
CA GLN A 89 19.91 -21.54 2.15
C GLN A 89 19.16 -20.53 3.04
N PRO A 90 18.34 -20.98 4.01
CA PRO A 90 17.80 -20.12 5.07
C PRO A 90 18.90 -19.33 5.80
N PRO A 91 18.60 -18.12 6.31
CA PRO A 91 19.55 -17.35 7.09
C PRO A 91 19.78 -17.97 8.48
N GLU A 92 21.01 -17.87 8.97
CA GLU A 92 21.40 -18.23 10.34
C GLU A 92 21.44 -16.96 11.22
N ALA A 93 21.21 -17.10 12.52
CA ALA A 93 21.42 -16.00 13.47
C ALA A 93 22.87 -15.47 13.43
N PRO A 94 23.13 -14.19 13.75
CA PRO A 94 24.45 -13.59 13.65
C PRO A 94 25.38 -14.08 14.78
N GLY A 95 26.65 -14.33 14.47
CA GLY A 95 27.64 -14.66 15.50
C GLY A 95 27.89 -13.49 16.46
N SER A 96 27.94 -13.78 17.77
CA SER A 96 28.18 -12.77 18.82
C SER A 96 29.57 -12.13 18.75
N TRP A 97 29.69 -10.87 19.19
CA TRP A 97 30.93 -10.09 19.19
C TRP A 97 31.22 -9.42 20.54
N GLN A 98 32.49 -9.43 20.97
CA GLN A 98 32.91 -8.90 22.28
C GLN A 98 33.20 -7.39 22.26
N GLU A 99 33.75 -6.89 21.15
CA GLU A 99 34.12 -5.48 20.97
C GLU A 99 32.92 -4.56 20.71
N ILE A 100 33.12 -3.24 20.74
CA ILE A 100 32.07 -2.29 20.37
C ILE A 100 32.01 -2.16 18.84
N ARG A 101 30.99 -2.76 18.21
CA ARG A 101 30.73 -2.61 16.77
C ARG A 101 30.13 -1.22 16.49
N ASN A 102 30.74 -0.47 15.57
CA ASN A 102 30.14 0.79 15.09
C ASN A 102 28.95 0.47 14.17
N ALA A 103 27.83 1.13 14.41
CA ALA A 103 26.60 1.10 13.62
C ALA A 103 26.21 2.54 13.24
N THR A 104 27.14 3.25 12.59
CA THR A 104 27.07 4.70 12.34
C THR A 104 26.97 5.06 10.84
N GLN A 105 26.90 4.05 9.98
CA GLN A 105 26.84 4.17 8.52
C GLN A 105 26.11 2.94 7.96
N PHE A 106 25.49 3.07 6.79
CA PHE A 106 24.85 1.93 6.13
C PHE A 106 25.88 0.83 5.79
N ALA A 107 25.45 -0.42 5.91
CA ALA A 107 26.16 -1.57 5.36
C ALA A 107 25.88 -1.70 3.84
N PRO A 108 26.67 -2.52 3.10
CA PRO A 108 26.40 -2.79 1.68
C PRO A 108 24.97 -3.31 1.45
N VAL A 109 24.41 -2.98 0.29
CA VAL A 109 23.10 -3.48 -0.14
C VAL A 109 23.23 -4.88 -0.75
N CYS A 110 22.12 -5.61 -0.85
CA CYS A 110 22.10 -6.89 -1.54
C CYS A 110 22.29 -6.70 -3.05
N PRO A 111 22.94 -7.65 -3.76
CA PRO A 111 23.34 -7.45 -5.15
C PRO A 111 22.15 -7.34 -6.10
N GLN A 112 22.18 -6.34 -6.98
CA GLN A 112 21.06 -5.94 -7.85
C GLN A 112 21.56 -5.13 -9.06
N ASN A 113 20.91 -5.25 -10.21
CA ASN A 113 21.28 -4.52 -11.43
C ASN A 113 20.18 -3.56 -11.90
N ILE A 114 20.24 -2.32 -11.41
CA ILE A 114 19.32 -1.23 -11.80
C ILE A 114 19.68 -0.53 -13.13
N HIS A 115 20.74 -0.97 -13.81
CA HIS A 115 21.14 -0.46 -15.13
C HIS A 115 20.78 -1.42 -16.28
N GLY A 116 20.06 -2.50 -15.97
CA GLY A 116 19.45 -3.41 -16.94
C GLY A 116 18.04 -2.97 -17.35
N ALA A 117 17.31 -3.87 -18.01
CA ALA A 117 15.89 -3.67 -18.30
C ALA A 117 15.06 -3.81 -17.01
N LEU A 118 14.49 -2.71 -16.53
CA LEU A 118 13.67 -2.65 -15.32
C LEU A 118 12.17 -2.83 -15.64
N PRO A 119 11.39 -3.49 -14.75
CA PRO A 119 9.94 -3.61 -14.91
C PRO A 119 9.23 -2.34 -14.43
N GLU A 120 9.35 -1.23 -15.18
CA GLU A 120 8.84 0.08 -14.76
C GLU A 120 7.35 0.09 -14.36
N ILE A 121 6.53 -0.73 -15.01
CA ILE A 121 5.10 -0.93 -14.70
C ILE A 121 4.81 -1.52 -13.30
N MET A 122 5.84 -1.97 -12.59
CA MET A 122 5.78 -2.48 -11.20
C MET A 122 6.56 -1.61 -10.21
N LEU A 123 7.40 -0.68 -10.69
CA LEU A 123 8.29 0.10 -9.83
C LEU A 123 7.61 1.41 -9.37
N PRO A 124 7.96 1.92 -8.17
CA PRO A 124 7.52 3.23 -7.75
C PRO A 124 7.98 4.32 -8.71
N VAL A 125 7.09 5.26 -9.05
CA VAL A 125 7.38 6.31 -10.05
C VAL A 125 8.57 7.18 -9.62
N TRP A 126 8.71 7.48 -8.32
CA TRP A 126 9.86 8.21 -7.79
C TRP A 126 11.20 7.47 -7.95
N PHE A 127 11.19 6.14 -8.10
CA PHE A 127 12.40 5.32 -8.28
C PHE A 127 12.86 5.33 -9.73
N THR A 128 11.93 5.18 -10.68
CA THR A 128 12.22 5.18 -12.13
C THR A 128 12.51 6.58 -12.66
N ASP A 129 11.76 7.60 -12.23
CA ASP A 129 11.99 8.99 -12.64
C ASP A 129 13.32 9.57 -12.08
N ASN A 130 13.90 8.98 -11.01
CA ASN A 130 15.13 9.46 -10.35
C ASN A 130 16.22 8.37 -10.22
N LEU A 131 16.41 7.54 -11.24
CA LEU A 131 17.33 6.39 -11.19
C LEU A 131 18.78 6.74 -10.80
N ASP A 132 19.30 7.91 -11.16
CA ASP A 132 20.65 8.35 -10.74
C ASP A 132 20.76 8.56 -9.21
N ALA A 133 19.70 9.10 -8.59
CA ALA A 133 19.63 9.26 -7.13
C ALA A 133 19.43 7.90 -6.45
N ALA A 134 18.58 7.03 -6.99
CA ALA A 134 18.43 5.65 -6.52
C ALA A 134 19.76 4.87 -6.62
N ALA A 135 20.52 5.07 -7.71
CA ALA A 135 21.81 4.45 -7.94
C ALA A 135 22.83 4.77 -6.85
N ALA A 136 22.85 6.01 -6.34
CA ALA A 136 23.74 6.42 -5.25
C ALA A 136 23.60 5.55 -3.98
N TYR A 137 22.39 5.05 -3.69
CA TYR A 137 22.14 4.16 -2.55
C TYR A 137 22.57 2.70 -2.78
N VAL A 138 22.74 2.27 -4.04
CA VAL A 138 23.01 0.85 -4.41
C VAL A 138 24.37 0.63 -5.09
N GLN A 139 25.28 1.61 -5.06
CA GLN A 139 26.65 1.46 -5.61
C GLN A 139 27.49 0.43 -4.82
N ASN A 140 27.31 0.37 -3.51
CA ASN A 140 28.08 -0.50 -2.60
C ASN A 140 27.30 -1.79 -2.33
N GLN A 141 27.57 -2.83 -3.12
CA GLN A 141 26.85 -4.11 -3.07
C GLN A 141 27.72 -5.25 -2.51
N SER A 142 27.09 -6.17 -1.77
CA SER A 142 27.73 -7.41 -1.28
C SER A 142 26.69 -8.51 -1.07
N GLU A 143 27.08 -9.78 -1.14
CA GLU A 143 26.25 -10.88 -0.62
C GLU A 143 26.16 -10.84 0.92
N ASP A 144 27.16 -10.26 1.59
CA ASP A 144 27.06 -9.85 3.00
C ASP A 144 26.24 -8.56 3.08
N CYS A 145 24.90 -8.72 3.09
CA CYS A 145 23.93 -7.62 3.06
C CYS A 145 22.79 -7.73 4.10
N LEU A 146 22.78 -8.75 4.96
CA LEU A 146 21.69 -9.02 5.93
C LEU A 146 21.76 -8.09 7.16
N TYR A 147 21.47 -6.82 6.90
CA TYR A 147 21.56 -5.71 7.82
C TYR A 147 20.23 -4.95 7.96
N LEU A 148 20.01 -4.41 9.16
CA LEU A 148 18.91 -3.50 9.45
C LEU A 148 19.42 -2.19 10.09
N ASN A 149 18.57 -1.18 10.04
CA ASN A 149 18.83 0.18 10.48
C ASN A 149 17.75 0.58 11.50
N VAL A 150 18.12 0.88 12.74
CA VAL A 150 17.19 1.25 13.81
C VAL A 150 17.22 2.76 14.06
N TYR A 151 16.03 3.38 14.05
CA TYR A 151 15.81 4.81 14.26
C TYR A 151 15.00 5.02 15.55
N VAL A 152 15.67 5.51 16.61
CA VAL A 152 15.08 5.66 17.96
C VAL A 152 14.84 7.14 18.27
N PRO A 153 13.60 7.57 18.59
CA PRO A 153 13.34 8.97 18.91
C PRO A 153 13.75 9.30 20.34
N THR A 154 14.53 10.37 20.51
CA THR A 154 14.93 10.89 21.84
C THR A 154 13.76 11.57 22.55
N GLU A 155 13.83 11.72 23.87
CA GLU A 155 12.78 12.39 24.65
C GLU A 155 12.92 13.92 24.72
N ASP A 156 14.00 14.48 24.15
CA ASP A 156 14.40 15.90 24.21
C ASP A 156 13.50 16.85 23.38
N GLY A 157 12.46 16.32 22.72
CA GLY A 157 11.55 17.07 21.86
C GLY A 157 10.65 18.05 22.63
N LYS A 158 10.55 19.29 22.13
CA LYS A 158 9.78 20.41 22.74
C LYS A 158 8.30 20.09 23.02
N PHE A 159 7.73 19.07 22.39
CA PHE A 159 6.32 18.68 22.48
C PHE A 159 5.86 18.05 23.81
N ARG A 160 6.75 17.72 24.76
CA ARG A 160 6.35 17.12 26.05
C ARG A 160 6.01 18.10 27.18
N ASN A 161 6.25 19.41 27.01
CA ASN A 161 6.13 20.39 28.10
C ASN A 161 4.70 20.80 28.52
N THR A 162 3.65 20.10 28.07
CA THR A 162 2.25 20.40 28.43
C THR A 162 1.48 19.16 28.89
N LEU A 163 1.87 18.60 30.05
CA LEU A 163 0.95 18.20 31.13
C LEU A 163 1.72 17.55 32.30
N ASN A 164 1.45 17.98 33.53
CA ASN A 164 1.97 17.36 34.74
C ASN A 164 1.33 15.98 34.96
N LYS A 165 1.90 14.93 34.35
CA LYS A 165 1.77 13.56 34.84
C LYS A 165 3.01 13.22 35.68
N PRO A 166 2.87 12.45 36.77
CA PRO A 166 4.02 11.93 37.50
C PRO A 166 4.82 10.94 36.64
N GLU A 167 5.86 10.36 37.23
CA GLU A 167 6.84 9.42 36.67
C GLU A 167 6.21 8.06 36.24
N ILE A 168 5.27 8.09 35.30
CA ILE A 168 4.52 6.92 34.80
C ILE A 168 5.34 6.20 33.73
N ASP A 169 6.39 5.53 34.22
CA ASP A 169 7.07 4.40 33.61
C ASP A 169 7.88 4.67 32.32
N ARG A 170 8.96 3.91 32.13
CA ARG A 170 9.74 3.87 30.88
C ARG A 170 9.00 3.01 29.84
N ARG A 171 7.77 3.41 29.51
CA ARG A 171 6.91 2.68 28.58
C ARG A 171 7.62 2.52 27.24
N LYS A 172 7.90 1.25 26.91
CA LYS A 172 8.51 0.87 25.64
C LYS A 172 7.75 1.48 24.46
N LYS A 173 8.47 1.92 23.44
CA LYS A 173 7.87 2.53 22.23
C LYS A 173 7.36 1.44 21.28
N PRO A 174 6.25 1.65 20.55
CA PRO A 174 5.88 0.78 19.44
C PRO A 174 7.00 0.71 18.41
N VAL A 175 7.05 -0.38 17.65
CA VAL A 175 8.08 -0.64 16.65
C VAL A 175 7.42 -0.77 15.27
N MET A 176 7.94 -0.08 14.27
CA MET A 176 7.48 -0.19 12.88
C MET A 176 8.63 -0.71 12.01
N LEU A 177 8.52 -1.92 11.47
CA LEU A 177 9.51 -2.51 10.55
C LEU A 177 9.07 -2.26 9.10
N PHE A 178 9.87 -1.50 8.35
CA PHE A 178 9.67 -1.28 6.93
C PHE A 178 10.35 -2.36 6.08
N ILE A 179 9.55 -2.97 5.21
CA ILE A 179 9.98 -3.88 4.14
C ILE A 179 9.83 -3.12 2.82
N HIS A 180 10.95 -2.89 2.13
CA HIS A 180 10.96 -2.08 0.92
C HIS A 180 10.34 -2.81 -0.28
N GLY A 181 9.88 -2.02 -1.26
CA GLY A 181 9.48 -2.50 -2.58
C GLY A 181 10.65 -2.58 -3.57
N GLY A 182 10.30 -2.49 -4.85
CA GLY A 182 11.09 -2.93 -5.99
C GLY A 182 10.21 -3.86 -6.83
N SER A 183 10.80 -4.87 -7.44
CA SER A 183 10.13 -6.02 -8.11
C SER A 183 10.57 -7.36 -7.50
N TYR A 184 10.98 -7.34 -6.23
CA TYR A 184 11.84 -8.32 -5.55
C TYR A 184 13.29 -8.40 -6.08
N MET A 185 13.61 -7.76 -7.22
CA MET A 185 14.94 -7.80 -7.86
C MET A 185 15.89 -6.68 -7.36
N GLU A 186 15.36 -5.52 -6.99
CA GLU A 186 16.10 -4.32 -6.58
C GLU A 186 15.47 -3.60 -5.37
N GLY A 187 16.14 -2.56 -4.87
CA GLY A 187 15.76 -1.77 -3.71
C GLY A 187 16.69 -1.93 -2.50
N THR A 188 16.49 -1.10 -1.49
CA THR A 188 17.18 -1.22 -0.19
C THR A 188 16.44 -0.44 0.90
N GLY A 189 16.43 -0.94 2.14
CA GLY A 189 15.97 -0.19 3.31
C GLY A 189 16.79 1.08 3.60
N ASN A 190 17.97 1.24 2.98
CA ASN A 190 18.84 2.40 3.13
C ASN A 190 18.28 3.68 2.45
N MET A 191 17.40 3.54 1.45
CA MET A 191 16.75 4.65 0.74
C MET A 191 15.76 5.45 1.61
N PHE A 192 15.30 4.87 2.72
CA PHE A 192 14.17 5.36 3.50
C PHE A 192 14.66 5.90 4.85
N ASP A 193 14.98 7.19 4.93
CA ASP A 193 15.36 7.83 6.20
C ASP A 193 14.14 7.99 7.11
N ALA A 194 13.93 7.01 7.98
CA ALA A 194 12.80 6.95 8.90
C ALA A 194 12.88 7.90 10.10
N SER A 195 13.89 8.78 10.16
CA SER A 195 14.11 9.65 11.33
C SER A 195 12.93 10.59 11.61
N VAL A 196 12.27 11.13 10.57
CA VAL A 196 11.12 12.02 10.75
C VAL A 196 9.91 11.23 11.28
N LEU A 197 9.60 10.08 10.68
CA LEU A 197 8.52 9.19 11.15
C LEU A 197 8.74 8.75 12.62
N ALA A 198 9.98 8.41 12.99
CA ALA A 198 10.34 8.07 14.37
C ALA A 198 10.12 9.25 15.33
N ALA A 199 10.69 10.43 15.01
CA ALA A 199 10.62 11.63 15.85
C ALA A 199 9.20 12.20 15.98
N TYR A 200 8.44 12.25 14.87
CA TYR A 200 7.05 12.71 14.85
C TYR A 200 6.12 11.71 15.54
N GLY A 201 6.26 10.42 15.22
CA GLY A 201 5.41 9.36 15.74
C GLY A 201 5.64 9.02 17.21
N ASN A 202 6.84 9.31 17.74
CA ASN A 202 7.37 8.74 18.99
C ASN A 202 7.30 7.19 18.99
N VAL A 203 7.71 6.61 17.87
CA VAL A 203 7.83 5.16 17.62
C VAL A 203 9.28 4.85 17.23
N ILE A 204 9.75 3.63 17.48
CA ILE A 204 10.99 3.17 16.84
C ILE A 204 10.64 2.72 15.44
N VAL A 205 11.37 3.19 14.44
CA VAL A 205 11.25 2.68 13.07
C VAL A 205 12.50 1.88 12.74
N VAL A 206 12.33 0.80 12.00
CA VAL A 206 13.41 -0.06 11.53
C VAL A 206 13.25 -0.19 10.02
N THR A 207 14.35 -0.04 9.26
CA THR A 207 14.38 -0.44 7.84
C THR A 207 15.37 -1.59 7.69
N MET A 208 15.14 -2.50 6.74
CA MET A 208 16.00 -3.67 6.55
C MET A 208 16.35 -3.92 5.08
N ASN A 209 17.42 -4.67 4.85
CA ASN A 209 17.74 -5.30 3.56
C ASN A 209 17.52 -6.82 3.69
N TYR A 210 16.94 -7.44 2.66
CA TYR A 210 16.81 -8.90 2.50
C TYR A 210 17.37 -9.31 1.14
N ARG A 211 17.74 -10.59 0.94
CA ARG A 211 18.26 -11.04 -0.36
C ARG A 211 17.24 -10.84 -1.48
N LEU A 212 17.74 -10.35 -2.63
CA LEU A 212 16.95 -9.95 -3.79
C LEU A 212 17.15 -10.89 -4.98
N GLY A 213 16.18 -10.88 -5.89
CA GLY A 213 16.17 -11.59 -7.17
C GLY A 213 16.65 -13.03 -7.06
N VAL A 214 17.62 -13.40 -7.89
CA VAL A 214 18.24 -14.74 -7.91
C VAL A 214 18.68 -15.20 -6.51
N LEU A 215 19.34 -14.34 -5.74
CA LEU A 215 19.94 -14.72 -4.45
C LEU A 215 18.88 -14.89 -3.35
N GLY A 216 17.76 -14.17 -3.45
CA GLY A 216 16.63 -14.26 -2.51
C GLY A 216 15.60 -15.32 -2.87
N PHE A 217 15.47 -15.66 -4.15
CA PHE A 217 14.25 -16.29 -4.67
C PHE A 217 14.46 -17.33 -5.78
N LEU A 218 15.70 -17.72 -6.10
CA LEU A 218 15.95 -18.88 -6.96
C LEU A 218 15.34 -20.14 -6.34
N SER A 219 14.56 -20.88 -7.13
CA SER A 219 13.98 -22.16 -6.73
C SER A 219 14.01 -23.17 -7.86
N THR A 220 14.24 -24.43 -7.52
CA THR A 220 14.16 -25.59 -8.43
C THR A 220 12.78 -26.26 -8.40
N GLY A 221 11.86 -25.83 -7.53
CA GLY A 221 10.59 -26.52 -7.30
C GLY A 221 10.76 -27.90 -6.62
N ASP A 222 11.93 -28.15 -6.03
CA ASP A 222 12.27 -29.36 -5.29
C ASP A 222 13.16 -29.00 -4.09
N GLN A 223 13.76 -30.01 -3.43
CA GLN A 223 14.56 -29.79 -2.21
C GLN A 223 15.97 -29.22 -2.48
N SER A 224 16.44 -29.16 -3.73
CA SER A 224 17.80 -28.70 -4.07
C SER A 224 17.98 -27.19 -3.86
N ALA A 225 16.93 -26.42 -4.18
CA ALA A 225 16.74 -25.03 -3.78
C ALA A 225 15.23 -24.75 -3.65
N LYS A 226 14.71 -24.66 -2.42
CA LYS A 226 13.28 -24.39 -2.18
C LYS A 226 12.82 -23.03 -2.69
N GLY A 227 13.65 -21.98 -2.53
CA GLY A 227 13.27 -20.58 -2.72
C GLY A 227 13.03 -19.84 -1.41
N ASN A 228 12.26 -18.75 -1.47
CA ASN A 228 11.80 -17.95 -0.33
C ASN A 228 12.86 -17.43 0.66
N TYR A 229 14.15 -17.46 0.30
CA TYR A 229 15.25 -17.00 1.15
C TYR A 229 15.10 -15.52 1.55
N GLY A 230 14.58 -14.67 0.66
CA GLY A 230 14.27 -13.26 0.94
C GLY A 230 13.11 -13.06 1.93
N LEU A 231 12.14 -13.99 2.00
CA LEU A 231 11.10 -13.98 3.05
C LEU A 231 11.66 -14.50 4.38
N LEU A 232 12.46 -15.56 4.34
CA LEU A 232 13.17 -16.09 5.51
C LEU A 232 14.12 -15.06 6.13
N ASP A 233 14.74 -14.21 5.31
CA ASP A 233 15.52 -13.05 5.75
C ASP A 233 14.67 -12.02 6.52
N GLN A 234 13.44 -11.76 6.09
CA GLN A 234 12.49 -10.87 6.79
C GLN A 234 12.00 -11.51 8.11
N ILE A 235 11.73 -12.81 8.11
CA ILE A 235 11.39 -13.59 9.31
C ILE A 235 12.56 -13.57 10.32
N GLN A 236 13.80 -13.71 9.87
CA GLN A 236 14.98 -13.64 10.74
C GLN A 236 15.24 -12.23 11.29
N ALA A 237 14.95 -11.17 10.52
CA ALA A 237 14.95 -9.79 11.03
C ALA A 237 13.86 -9.59 12.10
N LEU A 238 12.66 -10.15 11.90
CA LEU A 238 11.58 -10.14 12.88
C LEU A 238 11.93 -10.88 14.18
N ARG A 239 12.56 -12.06 14.08
CA ARG A 239 13.07 -12.82 15.26
C ARG A 239 14.11 -11.99 16.02
N TRP A 240 15.09 -11.40 15.31
CA TRP A 240 16.08 -10.50 15.91
C TRP A 240 15.44 -9.30 16.62
N LEU A 241 14.39 -8.71 16.05
CA LEU A 241 13.67 -7.60 16.69
C LEU A 241 12.93 -8.04 17.95
N ASN A 242 12.24 -9.19 17.92
CA ASN A 242 11.51 -9.70 19.08
C ASN A 242 12.44 -9.89 20.30
N GLU A 243 13.62 -10.47 20.05
CA GLU A 243 14.71 -10.62 21.02
C GLU A 243 15.30 -9.27 21.48
N ASN A 244 15.69 -8.39 20.55
CA ASN A 244 16.66 -7.33 20.83
C ASN A 244 16.07 -5.92 20.95
N ILE A 245 14.88 -5.64 20.40
CA ILE A 245 14.37 -4.26 20.29
C ILE A 245 14.08 -3.62 21.66
N ARG A 246 13.86 -4.46 22.70
CA ARG A 246 13.75 -4.05 24.11
C ARG A 246 14.99 -3.27 24.60
N HIS A 247 16.18 -3.55 24.08
CA HIS A 247 17.41 -2.84 24.44
C HIS A 247 17.51 -1.42 23.86
N PHE A 248 16.74 -1.13 22.81
CA PHE A 248 16.60 0.20 22.20
C PHE A 248 15.40 0.98 22.79
N GLY A 249 14.74 0.43 23.81
CA GLY A 249 13.50 0.98 24.38
C GLY A 249 12.23 0.65 23.58
N GLY A 250 12.28 -0.30 22.65
CA GLY A 250 11.14 -0.75 21.86
C GLY A 250 10.34 -1.88 22.51
N ASP A 251 9.12 -2.09 22.00
CA ASP A 251 8.19 -3.09 22.50
C ASP A 251 7.92 -4.21 21.48
N PRO A 252 8.41 -5.45 21.69
CA PRO A 252 8.22 -6.55 20.75
C PRO A 252 6.77 -7.08 20.74
N GLU A 253 5.98 -6.71 21.75
CA GLU A 253 4.53 -6.97 21.83
C GLU A 253 3.71 -5.93 21.04
N ARG A 254 4.37 -4.93 20.43
CA ARG A 254 3.78 -3.93 19.51
C ARG A 254 4.71 -3.63 18.33
N ILE A 255 5.12 -4.69 17.63
CA ILE A 255 5.74 -4.64 16.30
C ILE A 255 4.63 -4.59 15.24
N THR A 256 4.73 -3.60 14.35
CA THR A 256 3.92 -3.44 13.14
C THR A 256 4.84 -3.59 11.93
N ILE A 257 4.54 -4.50 11.01
CA ILE A 257 5.23 -4.55 9.71
C ILE A 257 4.54 -3.63 8.72
N PHE A 258 5.30 -2.93 7.88
CA PHE A 258 4.75 -2.12 6.79
C PHE A 258 5.62 -2.16 5.54
N GLY A 259 5.00 -2.01 4.37
CA GLY A 259 5.70 -2.03 3.09
C GLY A 259 4.86 -1.42 1.98
N SER A 260 5.48 -1.16 0.82
CA SER A 260 4.79 -0.67 -0.39
C SER A 260 5.20 -1.47 -1.63
N GLY A 261 4.27 -1.64 -2.58
CA GLY A 261 4.48 -2.45 -3.79
C GLY A 261 4.83 -3.90 -3.45
N ALA A 262 5.92 -4.43 -4.01
CA ALA A 262 6.45 -5.76 -3.66
C ALA A 262 6.72 -5.93 -2.15
N GLY A 263 7.01 -4.85 -1.41
CA GLY A 263 7.16 -4.87 0.05
C GLY A 263 5.83 -5.09 0.78
N ALA A 264 4.72 -4.58 0.23
CA ALA A 264 3.37 -4.89 0.71
C ALA A 264 2.95 -6.32 0.35
N SER A 265 3.37 -6.84 -0.81
CA SER A 265 3.21 -8.27 -1.14
C SER A 265 3.96 -9.16 -0.15
N CYS A 266 5.20 -8.82 0.21
CA CYS A 266 5.93 -9.47 1.32
C CYS A 266 5.17 -9.40 2.66
N VAL A 267 4.64 -8.23 3.05
CA VAL A 267 3.82 -8.10 4.27
C VAL A 267 2.64 -9.07 4.28
N ASN A 268 1.92 -9.20 3.16
CA ASN A 268 0.79 -10.16 3.06
C ASN A 268 1.25 -11.62 3.10
N LEU A 269 2.39 -11.96 2.48
CA LEU A 269 2.94 -13.32 2.52
C LEU A 269 3.48 -13.70 3.91
N LEU A 270 4.03 -12.74 4.67
CA LEU A 270 4.44 -12.95 6.06
C LEU A 270 3.24 -13.20 7.00
N ILE A 271 2.11 -12.54 6.75
CA ILE A 271 0.84 -12.78 7.45
C ILE A 271 0.33 -14.21 7.25
N LEU A 272 0.48 -14.75 6.04
CA LEU A 272 0.07 -16.11 5.65
C LEU A 272 1.11 -17.20 5.98
N SER A 273 2.21 -16.84 6.64
CA SER A 273 3.33 -17.75 6.91
C SER A 273 3.40 -18.13 8.39
N HIS A 274 3.21 -19.42 8.68
CA HIS A 274 3.31 -19.97 10.03
C HIS A 274 4.67 -19.70 10.72
N HIS A 275 5.74 -19.49 9.93
CA HIS A 275 7.08 -19.11 10.43
C HIS A 275 7.14 -17.72 11.08
N SER A 276 6.13 -16.87 10.85
CA SER A 276 6.01 -15.50 11.33
C SER A 276 5.15 -15.34 12.59
N GLU A 277 4.44 -16.38 13.02
CA GLU A 277 3.46 -16.32 14.11
C GLU A 277 4.05 -15.72 15.39
N GLY A 278 3.33 -14.75 15.97
CA GLY A 278 3.71 -14.07 17.21
C GLY A 278 4.92 -13.13 17.10
N LEU A 279 5.59 -13.02 15.95
CA LEU A 279 6.75 -12.12 15.77
C LEU A 279 6.34 -10.65 15.60
N PHE A 280 5.14 -10.40 15.08
CA PHE A 280 4.50 -9.08 14.98
C PHE A 280 3.01 -9.19 15.33
N GLN A 281 2.33 -8.05 15.44
CA GLN A 281 0.90 -7.99 15.83
C GLN A 281 0.02 -7.23 14.84
N ARG A 282 0.63 -6.42 13.93
CA ARG A 282 -0.09 -5.59 12.97
C ARG A 282 0.63 -5.50 11.63
N ALA A 283 -0.14 -5.25 10.58
CA ALA A 283 0.36 -5.07 9.22
C ALA A 283 -0.16 -3.79 8.57
N ILE A 284 0.69 -3.13 7.76
CA ILE A 284 0.28 -2.09 6.83
C ILE A 284 0.74 -2.43 5.40
N ALA A 285 -0.22 -2.66 4.51
CA ALA A 285 0.03 -3.04 3.12
C ALA A 285 -0.35 -1.88 2.16
N GLN A 286 0.66 -1.15 1.69
CA GLN A 286 0.46 -0.02 0.77
C GLN A 286 0.59 -0.52 -0.68
N SER A 287 -0.44 -0.39 -1.51
CA SER A 287 -0.33 -0.62 -2.95
C SER A 287 0.26 -1.98 -3.34
N GLY A 288 -0.12 -3.05 -2.64
CA GLY A 288 0.33 -4.42 -2.93
C GLY A 288 -0.41 -5.48 -2.11
N SER A 289 -0.45 -6.71 -2.62
CA SER A 289 -1.19 -7.85 -2.06
C SER A 289 -0.44 -9.17 -2.31
N ALA A 290 -0.82 -10.28 -1.67
CA ALA A 290 -0.26 -11.59 -2.02
C ALA A 290 -0.84 -12.20 -3.32
N ILE A 291 -1.93 -11.64 -3.86
CA ILE A 291 -2.76 -12.24 -4.94
C ILE A 291 -2.76 -11.42 -6.25
N SER A 292 -1.83 -10.48 -6.42
CA SER A 292 -1.54 -9.83 -7.71
C SER A 292 -0.69 -10.76 -8.59
N SER A 293 -0.81 -10.68 -9.93
CA SER A 293 -0.13 -11.60 -10.88
C SER A 293 1.40 -11.67 -10.79
N TRP A 294 2.02 -10.65 -10.17
CA TRP A 294 3.45 -10.54 -9.94
C TRP A 294 3.88 -10.89 -8.50
N SER A 295 2.95 -11.22 -7.61
CA SER A 295 3.28 -11.44 -6.20
C SER A 295 3.93 -12.79 -5.93
N VAL A 296 3.62 -13.81 -6.75
CA VAL A 296 4.15 -15.19 -6.66
C VAL A 296 4.62 -15.68 -8.04
N ASN A 297 5.73 -16.43 -8.05
CA ASN A 297 6.30 -17.08 -9.22
C ASN A 297 5.84 -18.54 -9.27
N TYR A 298 4.89 -18.85 -10.15
CA TYR A 298 4.35 -20.19 -10.36
C TYR A 298 5.20 -21.08 -11.30
N ARG A 299 6.35 -20.59 -11.80
CA ARG A 299 7.23 -21.33 -12.74
C ARG A 299 8.73 -21.24 -12.40
N PRO A 300 9.16 -21.41 -11.13
CA PRO A 300 10.53 -21.12 -10.72
C PRO A 300 11.59 -21.97 -11.44
N LEU A 301 11.35 -23.27 -11.59
CA LEU A 301 12.27 -24.19 -12.29
C LEU A 301 12.52 -23.79 -13.75
N MET A 302 11.59 -23.10 -14.42
CA MET A 302 11.77 -22.58 -15.77
C MET A 302 12.82 -21.47 -15.79
N TYR A 303 12.64 -20.43 -14.97
CA TYR A 303 13.58 -19.30 -14.92
C TYR A 303 14.94 -19.70 -14.36
N THR A 304 14.98 -20.58 -13.36
CA THR A 304 16.21 -21.20 -12.83
C THR A 304 16.99 -21.95 -13.92
N LYS A 305 16.30 -22.71 -14.79
CA LYS A 305 16.97 -23.39 -15.93
C LYS A 305 17.42 -22.43 -17.04
N ILE A 306 16.70 -21.33 -17.29
CA ILE A 306 17.13 -20.30 -18.25
C ILE A 306 18.40 -19.60 -17.74
N LEU A 307 18.43 -19.21 -16.46
CA LEU A 307 19.61 -18.65 -15.81
C LEU A 307 20.80 -19.63 -15.82
N ALA A 308 20.57 -20.87 -15.37
CA ALA A 308 21.61 -21.91 -15.35
C ALA A 308 22.22 -22.13 -16.74
N LYS A 309 21.39 -22.13 -17.80
CA LYS A 309 21.87 -22.18 -19.18
C LYS A 309 22.71 -20.95 -19.56
N LYS A 310 22.29 -19.73 -19.23
CA LYS A 310 23.06 -18.49 -19.53
C LYS A 310 24.44 -18.48 -18.85
N VAL A 311 24.55 -18.99 -17.61
CA VAL A 311 25.83 -18.97 -16.86
C VAL A 311 26.68 -20.24 -17.01
N GLY A 312 26.22 -21.23 -17.77
CA GLY A 312 26.96 -22.47 -18.08
C GLY A 312 26.73 -23.64 -17.11
N CYS A 313 25.80 -23.54 -16.17
CA CYS A 313 25.42 -24.58 -15.22
C CYS A 313 24.33 -25.53 -15.77
N SER A 314 24.50 -26.02 -17.01
CA SER A 314 23.50 -26.88 -17.68
C SER A 314 23.55 -28.34 -17.23
N TYR A 315 23.11 -28.62 -16.01
CA TYR A 315 23.01 -29.98 -15.44
C TYR A 315 21.59 -30.54 -15.53
N SER A 316 21.48 -31.87 -15.63
CA SER A 316 20.18 -32.58 -15.62
C SER A 316 19.61 -32.74 -14.21
N ASP A 317 20.50 -32.98 -13.24
CA ASP A 317 20.18 -33.04 -11.81
C ASP A 317 20.11 -31.62 -11.21
N THR A 318 19.20 -31.41 -10.25
CA THR A 318 18.97 -30.09 -9.66
C THR A 318 19.92 -29.74 -8.52
N ALA A 319 20.53 -30.72 -7.83
CA ALA A 319 21.55 -30.46 -6.83
C ALA A 319 22.87 -30.08 -7.50
N ASP A 320 23.31 -30.82 -8.52
CA ASP A 320 24.48 -30.46 -9.35
C ASP A 320 24.33 -29.05 -9.97
N LEU A 321 23.12 -28.72 -10.45
CA LEU A 321 22.80 -27.40 -11.00
C LEU A 321 22.97 -26.30 -9.94
N VAL A 322 22.39 -26.46 -8.75
CA VAL A 322 22.47 -25.45 -7.68
C VAL A 322 23.90 -25.34 -7.13
N ASP A 323 24.65 -26.43 -7.00
CA ASP A 323 26.05 -26.41 -6.59
C ASP A 323 26.97 -25.72 -7.61
N CYS A 324 26.66 -25.82 -8.91
CA CYS A 324 27.32 -25.00 -9.92
C CYS A 324 26.98 -23.51 -9.74
N LEU A 325 25.72 -23.17 -9.46
CA LEU A 325 25.30 -21.78 -9.21
C LEU A 325 25.88 -21.20 -7.90
N ARG A 326 26.10 -22.01 -6.85
CA ARG A 326 26.81 -21.59 -5.62
C ARG A 326 28.25 -21.16 -5.90
N ARG A 327 28.91 -21.77 -6.88
CA ARG A 327 30.31 -21.49 -7.26
C ARG A 327 30.49 -20.27 -8.17
N LYS A 328 29.41 -19.70 -8.71
CA LYS A 328 29.45 -18.46 -9.50
C LYS A 328 29.72 -17.24 -8.63
N SER A 329 30.30 -16.19 -9.20
CA SER A 329 30.21 -14.86 -8.59
C SER A 329 28.74 -14.40 -8.57
N PHE A 330 28.32 -13.61 -7.57
CA PHE A 330 26.97 -13.04 -7.60
C PHE A 330 26.70 -12.22 -8.87
N ARG A 331 27.75 -11.58 -9.40
CA ARG A 331 27.66 -10.73 -10.59
C ARG A 331 27.37 -11.50 -11.86
N GLU A 332 27.98 -12.68 -12.04
CA GLU A 332 27.61 -13.60 -13.12
C GLU A 332 26.15 -14.04 -13.08
N LEU A 333 25.50 -14.02 -11.91
CA LEU A 333 24.11 -14.42 -11.72
C LEU A 333 23.12 -13.25 -11.87
N VAL A 334 23.45 -12.09 -11.29
CA VAL A 334 22.56 -10.91 -11.18
C VAL A 334 22.60 -10.03 -12.42
N ASP A 335 23.74 -9.95 -13.13
CA ASP A 335 23.84 -9.17 -14.38
C ASP A 335 23.19 -9.92 -15.58
N GLN A 336 22.48 -11.03 -15.33
CA GLN A 336 21.79 -11.80 -16.37
C GLN A 336 20.39 -11.26 -16.65
N ASP A 337 20.17 -10.81 -17.88
CA ASP A 337 18.84 -10.55 -18.43
C ASP A 337 17.98 -11.83 -18.40
N ILE A 338 16.93 -11.88 -17.58
CA ILE A 338 15.98 -13.00 -17.50
C ILE A 338 14.56 -12.42 -17.55
N GLN A 339 14.05 -12.20 -18.76
CA GLN A 339 12.71 -11.65 -18.96
C GLN A 339 11.61 -12.66 -18.56
N PRO A 340 10.68 -12.29 -17.66
CA PRO A 340 9.49 -13.07 -17.38
C PRO A 340 8.42 -12.91 -18.47
N ALA A 341 7.32 -13.65 -18.35
CA ALA A 341 6.07 -13.26 -19.01
C ALA A 341 5.63 -11.87 -18.51
N ARG A 342 5.00 -11.05 -19.36
CA ARG A 342 4.59 -9.68 -18.98
C ARG A 342 3.63 -9.74 -17.79
N TYR A 343 3.76 -8.79 -16.86
CA TYR A 343 3.01 -8.70 -15.59
C TYR A 343 3.25 -9.85 -14.59
N HIS A 344 4.28 -10.68 -14.82
CA HIS A 344 4.71 -11.75 -13.92
C HIS A 344 6.19 -11.56 -13.53
N ILE A 345 6.68 -12.34 -12.56
CA ILE A 345 8.05 -12.28 -12.03
C ILE A 345 8.89 -13.51 -12.41
N ALA A 346 10.20 -13.30 -12.61
CA ALA A 346 11.16 -14.37 -12.88
C ALA A 346 11.77 -14.97 -11.60
N PHE A 347 12.05 -14.13 -10.61
CA PHE A 347 12.55 -14.50 -9.28
C PHE A 347 11.82 -13.64 -8.23
N GLY A 348 11.08 -14.31 -7.34
CA GLY A 348 10.30 -13.74 -6.25
C GLY A 348 9.65 -14.89 -5.47
N PRO A 349 8.73 -14.61 -4.54
CA PRO A 349 8.10 -15.64 -3.70
C PRO A 349 7.53 -16.83 -4.49
N VAL A 350 7.60 -18.02 -3.92
CA VAL A 350 7.10 -19.27 -4.51
C VAL A 350 6.24 -20.02 -3.49
N VAL A 351 5.23 -20.77 -3.95
CA VAL A 351 4.56 -21.77 -3.10
C VAL A 351 5.54 -22.94 -2.92
N ASP A 352 6.09 -23.09 -1.72
CA ASP A 352 7.11 -24.11 -1.39
C ASP A 352 6.60 -25.20 -0.44
N GLY A 353 5.36 -25.08 0.03
CA GLY A 353 4.76 -26.00 1.02
C GLY A 353 5.30 -25.83 2.43
N ASP A 354 5.96 -24.70 2.73
CA ASP A 354 6.69 -24.47 3.98
C ASP A 354 6.58 -23.00 4.43
N VAL A 355 7.27 -22.08 3.77
CA VAL A 355 7.19 -20.63 4.03
C VAL A 355 5.90 -20.05 3.44
N VAL A 356 5.49 -20.54 2.27
CA VAL A 356 4.20 -20.25 1.63
C VAL A 356 3.52 -21.61 1.39
N PRO A 357 2.63 -22.05 2.30
CA PRO A 357 2.16 -23.44 2.33
C PRO A 357 1.31 -23.89 1.13
N ASP A 358 0.50 -22.99 0.59
CA ASP A 358 -0.38 -23.19 -0.58
C ASP A 358 -0.52 -21.86 -1.33
N ASP A 359 -1.34 -21.78 -2.38
CA ASP A 359 -1.63 -20.52 -3.06
C ASP A 359 -2.19 -19.45 -2.10
N PRO A 360 -1.71 -18.19 -2.14
CA PRO A 360 -2.15 -17.15 -1.22
C PRO A 360 -3.66 -16.84 -1.26
N GLU A 361 -4.33 -17.02 -2.40
CA GLU A 361 -5.79 -16.86 -2.45
C GLU A 361 -6.48 -18.01 -1.69
N ILE A 362 -6.00 -19.24 -1.84
CA ILE A 362 -6.51 -20.41 -1.10
C ILE A 362 -6.30 -20.22 0.41
N LEU A 363 -5.10 -19.80 0.84
CA LEU A 363 -4.81 -19.51 2.24
C LEU A 363 -5.70 -18.38 2.80
N MET A 364 -5.97 -17.32 2.02
CA MET A 364 -6.90 -16.26 2.42
C MET A 364 -8.37 -16.71 2.44
N GLN A 365 -8.79 -17.61 1.56
CA GLN A 365 -10.15 -18.20 1.57
C GLN A 365 -10.36 -19.17 2.73
N GLN A 366 -9.30 -19.86 3.18
CA GLN A 366 -9.31 -20.72 4.38
C GLN A 366 -9.25 -19.91 5.68
N GLY A 367 -8.64 -18.72 5.63
CA GLY A 367 -8.52 -17.80 6.76
C GLY A 367 -7.23 -17.96 7.55
N GLU A 368 -6.18 -18.54 6.98
CA GLU A 368 -4.88 -18.86 7.63
C GLU A 368 -4.03 -17.60 7.99
N PHE A 369 -4.69 -16.45 8.18
CA PHE A 369 -4.11 -15.15 8.54
C PHE A 369 -4.63 -14.61 9.89
N LEU A 370 -5.35 -15.42 10.68
CA LEU A 370 -6.08 -14.93 11.87
C LEU A 370 -5.20 -14.12 12.83
N ASN A 371 -5.83 -13.17 13.53
CA ASN A 371 -5.33 -12.38 14.67
C ASN A 371 -4.51 -11.10 14.37
N TYR A 372 -4.30 -10.68 13.12
CA TYR A 372 -3.60 -9.42 12.81
C TYR A 372 -4.57 -8.24 12.58
N ASP A 373 -4.31 -7.08 13.20
CA ASP A 373 -4.88 -5.81 12.74
C ASP A 373 -4.24 -5.46 11.38
N ILE A 374 -5.03 -5.06 10.37
CA ILE A 374 -4.50 -4.67 9.05
C ILE A 374 -5.02 -3.30 8.57
N LEU A 375 -4.09 -2.46 8.12
CA LEU A 375 -4.37 -1.22 7.37
C LEU A 375 -3.86 -1.42 5.94
N LEU A 376 -4.71 -1.18 4.94
CA LEU A 376 -4.31 -1.34 3.54
C LEU A 376 -5.00 -0.35 2.61
N GLY A 377 -4.47 -0.18 1.41
CA GLY A 377 -5.02 0.75 0.45
C GLY A 377 -4.20 0.88 -0.82
N VAL A 378 -4.66 1.76 -1.70
CA VAL A 378 -4.16 1.94 -3.06
C VAL A 378 -4.18 3.42 -3.45
N ASN A 379 -3.35 3.79 -4.42
CA ASN A 379 -3.29 5.12 -4.98
C ASN A 379 -4.32 5.24 -6.14
N GLN A 380 -4.72 6.45 -6.49
CA GLN A 380 -5.83 6.72 -7.44
C GLN A 380 -5.57 6.16 -8.86
N GLY A 381 -4.32 6.11 -9.28
CA GLY A 381 -3.87 5.82 -10.64
C GLY A 381 -2.52 5.12 -10.69
N GLU A 382 -2.35 4.08 -9.86
CA GLU A 382 -1.15 3.22 -9.76
C GLU A 382 -0.48 2.94 -11.12
N GLY A 383 -1.30 2.56 -12.11
CA GLY A 383 -0.89 2.14 -13.45
C GLY A 383 -0.42 3.25 -14.40
N LEU A 384 0.22 4.32 -13.91
CA LEU A 384 0.73 5.41 -14.76
C LEU A 384 1.70 4.89 -15.85
N LYS A 385 2.72 4.11 -15.48
CA LYS A 385 3.70 3.53 -16.40
C LYS A 385 3.11 2.53 -17.42
N PHE A 386 1.83 2.13 -17.29
CA PHE A 386 1.14 1.33 -18.32
C PHE A 386 0.67 2.15 -19.53
N VAL A 387 0.62 3.48 -19.41
CA VAL A 387 0.20 4.39 -20.48
C VAL A 387 1.23 5.48 -20.82
N ASP A 388 2.38 5.54 -20.13
CA ASP A 388 3.45 6.52 -20.40
C ASP A 388 3.98 6.42 -21.84
N ASP A 389 4.13 5.21 -22.39
CA ASP A 389 4.51 4.94 -23.79
C ASP A 389 3.61 5.63 -24.85
N SER A 390 2.47 6.20 -24.45
CA SER A 390 1.58 6.99 -25.33
C SER A 390 1.93 8.49 -25.36
N GLU A 391 3.24 8.82 -25.43
CA GLU A 391 3.80 10.18 -25.42
C GLU A 391 3.24 11.09 -26.54
N GLY A 392 2.09 11.70 -26.29
CA GLY A 392 1.50 12.74 -27.13
C GLY A 392 0.37 13.47 -26.41
N GLU A 393 0.30 14.79 -26.60
CA GLU A 393 -0.80 15.62 -26.09
C GLU A 393 -2.18 15.15 -26.61
N ASP A 394 -2.20 14.48 -27.77
CA ASP A 394 -3.40 13.94 -28.43
C ASP A 394 -4.08 12.77 -27.68
N GLY A 395 -3.42 12.16 -26.69
CA GLY A 395 -3.94 11.02 -25.92
C GLY A 395 -4.10 9.72 -26.71
N ILE A 396 -4.89 8.76 -26.19
CA ILE A 396 -4.92 7.40 -26.73
C ILE A 396 -5.94 7.26 -27.89
N SER A 397 -5.46 6.75 -29.02
CA SER A 397 -6.29 6.40 -30.18
C SER A 397 -7.11 5.13 -29.93
N ALA A 398 -8.29 5.00 -30.57
CA ALA A 398 -9.15 3.83 -30.40
C ALA A 398 -8.45 2.51 -30.79
N ALA A 399 -7.59 2.53 -31.81
CA ALA A 399 -6.81 1.35 -32.22
C ALA A 399 -5.73 0.97 -31.19
N SER A 400 -5.06 1.95 -30.56
CA SER A 400 -4.09 1.70 -29.49
C SER A 400 -4.77 1.15 -28.23
N PHE A 401 -5.94 1.70 -27.88
CA PHE A 401 -6.78 1.20 -26.78
C PHE A 401 -7.18 -0.27 -26.99
N ASP A 402 -7.74 -0.60 -28.16
CA ASP A 402 -8.11 -1.98 -28.53
C ASP A 402 -6.91 -2.95 -28.49
N TYR A 403 -5.77 -2.54 -29.08
CA TYR A 403 -4.55 -3.32 -29.11
C TYR A 403 -4.00 -3.58 -27.70
N THR A 404 -3.98 -2.56 -26.85
CA THR A 404 -3.44 -2.66 -25.48
C THR A 404 -4.30 -3.54 -24.59
N ILE A 405 -5.63 -3.47 -24.73
CA ILE A 405 -6.54 -4.39 -24.02
C ILE A 405 -6.36 -5.84 -24.51
N SER A 406 -6.09 -6.06 -25.79
CA SER A 406 -5.73 -7.40 -26.32
C SER A 406 -4.49 -7.93 -25.60
N ASN A 407 -3.38 -7.19 -25.71
CA ASN A 407 -2.11 -7.56 -25.09
C ASN A 407 -2.22 -7.78 -23.57
N PHE A 408 -3.05 -7.00 -22.87
CA PHE A 408 -3.32 -7.18 -21.45
C PHE A 408 -3.98 -8.55 -21.18
N VAL A 409 -5.06 -8.87 -21.89
CA VAL A 409 -5.78 -10.16 -21.76
C VAL A 409 -4.88 -11.33 -22.14
N ASP A 410 -4.16 -11.25 -23.25
CA ASP A 410 -3.32 -12.33 -23.77
C ASP A 410 -2.17 -12.68 -22.82
N ASN A 411 -1.56 -11.71 -22.14
CA ASN A 411 -0.44 -11.95 -21.23
C ASN A 411 -0.88 -12.43 -19.83
N LEU A 412 -2.05 -12.02 -19.33
CA LEU A 412 -2.55 -12.43 -18.01
C LEU A 412 -3.35 -13.75 -18.06
N TYR A 413 -4.19 -13.92 -19.08
CA TYR A 413 -5.11 -15.05 -19.18
C TYR A 413 -4.69 -16.09 -20.21
N GLY A 414 -3.78 -15.77 -21.15
CA GLY A 414 -3.38 -16.67 -22.24
C GLY A 414 -4.46 -16.90 -23.29
N TYR A 415 -4.09 -17.54 -24.41
CA TYR A 415 -4.88 -17.65 -25.64
C TYR A 415 -5.38 -19.10 -25.93
N PRO A 416 -6.48 -19.56 -25.29
CA PRO A 416 -7.32 -20.64 -25.77
C PRO A 416 -8.52 -20.11 -26.57
N ASP A 417 -9.20 -20.99 -27.31
CA ASP A 417 -10.41 -20.66 -28.07
C ASP A 417 -11.53 -20.07 -27.17
N GLY A 418 -12.27 -19.10 -27.70
CA GLY A 418 -13.44 -18.49 -27.04
C GLY A 418 -13.19 -17.18 -26.27
N LYS A 419 -11.94 -16.74 -26.08
CA LYS A 419 -11.63 -15.52 -25.29
C LYS A 419 -11.94 -14.16 -25.93
N ASP A 420 -12.44 -14.13 -27.17
CA ASP A 420 -13.04 -12.92 -27.75
C ASP A 420 -14.11 -12.32 -26.81
N ILE A 421 -14.92 -13.16 -26.16
CA ILE A 421 -15.95 -12.73 -25.20
C ILE A 421 -15.32 -11.99 -24.02
N LEU A 422 -14.21 -12.47 -23.47
CA LEU A 422 -13.51 -11.82 -22.36
C LEU A 422 -12.90 -10.48 -22.82
N ARG A 423 -12.22 -10.46 -23.98
CA ARG A 423 -11.60 -9.24 -24.52
C ARG A 423 -12.62 -8.15 -24.81
N GLU A 424 -13.68 -8.46 -25.55
CA GLU A 424 -14.69 -7.47 -25.90
C GLU A 424 -15.53 -7.05 -24.68
N THR A 425 -15.73 -7.91 -23.67
CA THR A 425 -16.36 -7.49 -22.40
C THR A 425 -15.46 -6.52 -21.63
N ILE A 426 -14.15 -6.77 -21.53
CA ILE A 426 -13.21 -5.84 -20.87
C ILE A 426 -13.21 -4.49 -21.60
N LYS A 427 -13.10 -4.46 -22.93
CA LYS A 427 -13.22 -3.22 -23.72
C LYS A 427 -14.55 -2.50 -23.45
N PHE A 428 -15.68 -3.22 -23.45
CA PHE A 428 -16.98 -2.64 -23.18
C PHE A 428 -17.05 -2.00 -21.78
N MET A 429 -16.48 -2.67 -20.77
CA MET A 429 -16.46 -2.19 -19.39
C MET A 429 -15.51 -1.01 -19.15
N TYR A 430 -14.48 -0.82 -19.99
CA TYR A 430 -13.54 0.31 -19.89
C TYR A 430 -13.70 1.38 -20.99
N THR A 431 -14.74 1.28 -21.82
CA THR A 431 -15.16 2.39 -22.70
C THR A 431 -16.08 3.34 -21.93
N ASP A 432 -15.79 4.65 -21.89
CA ASP A 432 -16.80 5.63 -21.47
C ASP A 432 -17.81 5.83 -22.60
N TRP A 433 -18.94 5.13 -22.53
CA TRP A 433 -20.00 5.22 -23.54
C TRP A 433 -20.69 6.59 -23.59
N ALA A 434 -20.45 7.48 -22.61
CA ALA A 434 -20.93 8.87 -22.62
C ALA A 434 -19.93 9.87 -23.23
N ASP A 435 -18.70 9.45 -23.56
CA ASP A 435 -17.67 10.28 -24.22
C ASP A 435 -16.68 9.42 -25.03
N ARG A 436 -17.20 8.42 -25.76
CA ARG A 436 -16.46 7.29 -26.36
C ARG A 436 -15.27 7.70 -27.24
N ASP A 437 -15.43 8.79 -27.99
CA ASP A 437 -14.48 9.19 -29.01
C ASP A 437 -13.33 10.06 -28.45
N ASN A 438 -13.42 10.50 -27.19
CA ASN A 438 -12.41 11.24 -26.45
C ASN A 438 -11.14 10.39 -26.14
N SER A 439 -9.97 10.89 -26.54
CA SER A 439 -8.67 10.24 -26.37
C SER A 439 -8.05 10.40 -24.98
N ASP A 440 -8.27 11.52 -24.28
CA ASP A 440 -7.93 11.68 -22.87
C ASP A 440 -8.73 10.70 -22.00
N MET A 441 -10.02 10.52 -22.31
CA MET A 441 -10.86 9.58 -21.58
C MET A 441 -10.38 8.13 -21.79
N ARG A 442 -10.00 7.74 -23.02
CA ARG A 442 -9.35 6.43 -23.26
C ARG A 442 -8.02 6.27 -22.54
N ARG A 443 -7.20 7.33 -22.40
CA ARG A 443 -5.98 7.30 -21.56
C ARG A 443 -6.33 7.01 -20.10
N LYS A 444 -7.31 7.75 -19.55
CA LYS A 444 -7.80 7.57 -18.18
C LYS A 444 -8.42 6.20 -17.93
N THR A 445 -9.22 5.65 -18.84
CA THR A 445 -9.84 4.34 -18.64
C THR A 445 -8.88 3.17 -18.86
N LEU A 446 -7.83 3.33 -19.67
CA LEU A 446 -6.78 2.31 -19.84
C LEU A 446 -5.82 2.26 -18.64
N LEU A 447 -5.43 3.42 -18.09
CA LEU A 447 -4.72 3.53 -16.81
C LEU A 447 -5.56 2.94 -15.66
N ALA A 448 -6.86 3.24 -15.64
CA ALA A 448 -7.81 2.68 -14.70
C ALA A 448 -7.91 1.15 -14.80
N LEU A 449 -7.96 0.57 -16.01
CA LEU A 449 -8.02 -0.87 -16.23
C LEU A 449 -6.85 -1.61 -15.56
N PHE A 450 -5.63 -1.11 -15.75
CA PHE A 450 -4.43 -1.71 -15.16
C PHE A 450 -4.38 -1.50 -13.63
N THR A 451 -4.74 -0.29 -13.18
CA THR A 451 -4.88 0.05 -11.76
C THR A 451 -5.89 -0.89 -11.06
N ASP A 452 -7.05 -1.09 -11.67
CA ASP A 452 -8.15 -1.88 -11.14
C ASP A 452 -7.80 -3.37 -11.00
N HIS A 453 -7.17 -3.96 -12.02
CA HIS A 453 -6.82 -5.39 -11.99
C HIS A 453 -5.61 -5.69 -11.11
N GLN A 454 -4.52 -4.92 -11.22
CA GLN A 454 -3.26 -5.27 -10.57
C GLN A 454 -3.23 -4.88 -9.08
N TRP A 455 -3.96 -3.84 -8.67
CA TRP A 455 -3.93 -3.30 -7.31
C TRP A 455 -5.31 -3.24 -6.64
N VAL A 456 -6.32 -2.61 -7.25
CA VAL A 456 -7.60 -2.33 -6.54
C VAL A 456 -8.38 -3.60 -6.22
N ALA A 457 -8.64 -4.46 -7.20
CA ALA A 457 -9.40 -5.69 -6.98
C ALA A 457 -8.69 -6.66 -6.02
N PRO A 458 -7.37 -6.93 -6.15
CA PRO A 458 -6.60 -7.66 -5.15
C PRO A 458 -6.68 -7.06 -3.73
N ALA A 459 -6.44 -5.75 -3.57
CA ALA A 459 -6.48 -5.11 -2.26
C ALA A 459 -7.88 -5.16 -1.62
N VAL A 460 -8.95 -5.00 -2.40
CA VAL A 460 -10.33 -5.10 -1.89
C VAL A 460 -10.73 -6.56 -1.60
N ALA A 461 -10.22 -7.54 -2.34
CA ALA A 461 -10.40 -8.96 -2.03
C ALA A 461 -9.73 -9.33 -0.69
N THR A 462 -8.45 -8.95 -0.51
CA THR A 462 -7.74 -9.10 0.78
C THR A 462 -8.49 -8.41 1.92
N ALA A 463 -8.92 -7.15 1.74
CA ALA A 463 -9.68 -6.41 2.76
C ALA A 463 -11.01 -7.08 3.12
N LYS A 464 -11.73 -7.62 2.12
CA LYS A 464 -12.98 -8.37 2.29
C LYS A 464 -12.74 -9.63 3.12
N LEU A 465 -11.78 -10.46 2.74
CA LEU A 465 -11.49 -11.73 3.42
C LEU A 465 -11.05 -11.47 4.87
N HIS A 466 -10.13 -10.54 5.14
CA HIS A 466 -9.75 -10.17 6.51
C HIS A 466 -10.95 -9.73 7.36
N ALA A 467 -11.88 -8.95 6.81
CA ALA A 467 -13.07 -8.50 7.52
C ALA A 467 -14.12 -9.61 7.73
N GLU A 468 -14.22 -10.57 6.82
CA GLU A 468 -15.12 -11.74 6.94
C GLU A 468 -14.63 -12.71 8.04
N PHE A 469 -13.32 -12.89 8.15
CA PHE A 469 -12.66 -13.57 9.27
C PHE A 469 -12.43 -12.65 10.50
N GLN A 470 -13.27 -11.62 10.67
CA GLN A 470 -13.38 -10.74 11.85
C GLN A 470 -12.12 -9.96 12.26
N SER A 471 -11.08 -9.90 11.41
CA SER A 471 -9.87 -9.12 11.68
C SER A 471 -10.16 -7.61 11.57
N PRO A 472 -9.58 -6.74 12.40
CA PRO A 472 -9.76 -5.29 12.25
C PRO A 472 -9.09 -4.74 10.99
N VAL A 473 -9.92 -4.32 10.01
CA VAL A 473 -9.47 -3.76 8.73
C VAL A 473 -9.70 -2.24 8.67
N TYR A 474 -8.72 -1.50 8.16
CA TYR A 474 -8.86 -0.08 7.78
C TYR A 474 -8.41 0.12 6.34
N PHE A 475 -9.33 0.51 5.45
CA PHE A 475 -9.02 0.74 4.03
C PHE A 475 -8.80 2.23 3.73
N TYR A 476 -7.82 2.57 2.90
CA TYR A 476 -7.62 3.93 2.37
C TYR A 476 -7.53 3.96 0.83
N THR A 477 -7.73 5.15 0.27
CA THR A 477 -7.35 5.44 -1.11
C THR A 477 -6.64 6.79 -1.23
N PHE A 478 -5.46 6.82 -1.84
CA PHE A 478 -4.59 8.00 -1.90
C PHE A 478 -4.86 8.81 -3.17
N HIS A 479 -5.38 10.02 -2.98
CA HIS A 479 -5.85 10.95 -4.02
C HIS A 479 -5.09 12.29 -3.91
N HIS A 480 -3.76 12.21 -3.79
CA HIS A 480 -2.86 13.34 -3.73
C HIS A 480 -1.43 12.88 -4.09
N HIS A 481 -0.66 13.75 -4.72
CA HIS A 481 0.78 13.62 -4.91
C HIS A 481 1.37 15.04 -5.02
N CYS A 482 2.69 15.16 -5.05
CA CYS A 482 3.35 16.41 -5.40
C CYS A 482 3.66 16.42 -6.91
N GLN A 483 3.75 17.60 -7.52
CA GLN A 483 4.12 17.73 -8.94
C GLN A 483 5.64 17.84 -9.07
N THR A 484 6.22 17.04 -9.96
CA THR A 484 7.60 17.17 -10.48
C THR A 484 7.57 17.62 -11.93
N GLU A 485 8.67 18.16 -12.46
CA GLU A 485 8.76 18.58 -13.86
C GLU A 485 8.73 17.39 -14.84
N ALA A 486 9.16 16.21 -14.40
CA ALA A 486 9.11 14.96 -15.17
C ALA A 486 7.70 14.35 -15.27
N ARG A 487 6.76 14.75 -14.39
CA ARG A 487 5.43 14.14 -14.30
C ARG A 487 4.41 14.88 -15.17
N PRO A 488 3.62 14.18 -16.01
CA PRO A 488 2.54 14.81 -16.78
C PRO A 488 1.49 15.50 -15.90
N GLU A 489 0.99 16.68 -16.30
CA GLU A 489 -0.03 17.43 -15.53
C GLU A 489 -1.37 16.70 -15.39
N TRP A 490 -1.66 15.73 -16.26
CA TRP A 490 -2.90 14.93 -16.22
C TRP A 490 -2.83 13.71 -15.30
N ALA A 491 -1.65 13.36 -14.78
CA ALA A 491 -1.42 12.13 -14.04
C ALA A 491 -1.89 12.25 -12.58
N ASP A 492 -2.91 11.47 -12.21
CA ASP A 492 -3.35 11.27 -10.82
C ASP A 492 -2.25 10.58 -9.96
N ALA A 493 -2.48 10.42 -8.66
CA ALA A 493 -1.54 9.77 -7.74
C ALA A 493 -1.26 8.30 -8.15
N ALA A 494 0.01 7.98 -8.37
CA ALA A 494 0.53 6.78 -9.04
C ALA A 494 1.36 5.91 -8.08
N HIS A 495 2.01 4.86 -8.58
CA HIS A 495 2.62 3.85 -7.72
C HIS A 495 3.73 4.41 -6.82
N GLY A 496 3.57 4.24 -5.51
CA GLY A 496 4.51 4.66 -4.47
C GLY A 496 4.49 6.15 -4.08
N ASP A 497 3.58 6.97 -4.61
CA ASP A 497 3.47 8.40 -4.27
C ASP A 497 3.11 8.68 -2.80
N GLU A 498 2.62 7.69 -2.05
CA GLU A 498 2.30 7.82 -0.64
C GLU A 498 3.56 7.79 0.25
N ILE A 499 4.66 7.19 -0.22
CA ILE A 499 5.92 7.00 0.52
C ILE A 499 6.50 8.30 1.10
N PRO A 500 6.66 9.41 0.33
CA PRO A 500 7.17 10.66 0.90
C PRO A 500 6.34 11.20 2.08
N TYR A 501 5.02 10.99 2.04
CA TYR A 501 4.10 11.44 3.08
C TYR A 501 4.14 10.53 4.32
N VAL A 502 4.28 9.22 4.13
CA VAL A 502 4.48 8.22 5.21
C VAL A 502 5.82 8.40 5.93
N PHE A 503 6.89 8.72 5.20
CA PHE A 503 8.23 8.89 5.80
C PHE A 503 8.51 10.30 6.33
N GLY A 504 7.64 11.27 6.06
CA GLY A 504 7.78 12.63 6.61
C GLY A 504 8.63 13.59 5.77
N VAL A 505 8.97 13.23 4.53
CA VAL A 505 9.89 14.00 3.66
C VAL A 505 9.47 15.48 3.50
N PRO A 506 8.17 15.83 3.33
CA PRO A 506 7.73 17.23 3.31
C PRO A 506 8.15 18.07 4.53
N MET A 507 8.42 17.47 5.70
CA MET A 507 8.82 18.20 6.91
C MET A 507 10.29 18.63 6.93
N VAL A 508 11.14 18.10 6.04
CA VAL A 508 12.57 18.44 5.94
C VAL A 508 12.94 19.10 4.60
N GLY A 509 12.08 18.98 3.58
CA GLY A 509 12.24 19.58 2.26
C GLY A 509 12.43 18.54 1.15
N ALA A 510 12.73 19.01 -0.06
CA ALA A 510 13.15 18.15 -1.16
C ALA A 510 14.46 17.42 -0.81
N THR A 511 14.63 16.19 -1.32
CA THR A 511 15.86 15.40 -1.20
C THR A 511 16.26 14.86 -2.56
N ASP A 512 17.48 14.33 -2.70
CA ASP A 512 17.97 13.82 -4.00
C ASP A 512 17.08 12.71 -4.58
N LEU A 513 16.51 11.85 -3.72
CA LEU A 513 15.59 10.77 -4.09
C LEU A 513 14.12 11.25 -4.25
N PHE A 514 13.77 12.38 -3.63
CA PHE A 514 12.44 12.98 -3.69
C PHE A 514 12.57 14.48 -3.97
N PRO A 515 12.95 14.89 -5.20
CA PRO A 515 13.30 16.28 -5.54
C PRO A 515 12.09 17.23 -5.64
N CYS A 516 10.98 16.88 -4.98
CA CYS A 516 9.69 17.52 -5.14
C CYS A 516 9.58 18.83 -4.34
N ASN A 517 8.99 19.86 -4.94
CA ASN A 517 8.77 21.15 -4.28
C ASN A 517 7.54 21.11 -3.36
N PHE A 518 7.66 20.43 -2.22
CA PHE A 518 6.57 20.17 -1.29
C PHE A 518 5.93 21.46 -0.76
N SER A 519 4.62 21.61 -0.95
CA SER A 519 3.86 22.77 -0.49
C SER A 519 3.48 22.64 0.99
N LYS A 520 3.00 23.74 1.58
CA LYS A 520 2.43 23.72 2.95
C LYS A 520 1.19 22.82 3.09
N ASN A 521 0.57 22.37 2.01
CA ASN A 521 -0.48 21.34 2.08
C ASN A 521 0.13 19.93 2.20
N ASP A 522 1.30 19.69 1.61
CA ASP A 522 2.01 18.41 1.67
C ASP A 522 2.58 18.15 3.06
N VAL A 523 3.10 19.19 3.72
CA VAL A 523 3.51 19.13 5.14
C VAL A 523 2.33 18.76 6.04
N MET A 524 1.15 19.36 5.81
CA MET A 524 -0.08 19.06 6.53
C MET A 524 -0.55 17.61 6.27
N LEU A 525 -0.54 17.16 5.01
CA LEU A 525 -0.97 15.80 4.65
C LEU A 525 -0.01 14.74 5.20
N SER A 526 1.30 14.98 5.17
CA SER A 526 2.30 14.07 5.74
C SER A 526 2.15 13.97 7.27
N ALA A 527 1.89 15.08 7.97
CA ALA A 527 1.56 15.05 9.40
C ALA A 527 0.31 14.20 9.70
N VAL A 528 -0.74 14.32 8.86
CA VAL A 528 -1.96 13.52 8.97
C VAL A 528 -1.69 12.02 8.78
N VAL A 529 -0.96 11.68 7.71
CA VAL A 529 -0.62 10.29 7.35
C VAL A 529 0.23 9.65 8.46
N MET A 530 1.30 10.31 8.92
CA MET A 530 2.11 9.82 10.02
C MET A 530 1.34 9.74 11.35
N THR A 531 0.37 10.62 11.60
CA THR A 531 -0.55 10.48 12.74
C THR A 531 -1.33 9.17 12.65
N TYR A 532 -2.04 8.92 11.52
CA TYR A 532 -2.84 7.70 11.34
C TYR A 532 -1.98 6.41 11.38
N TRP A 533 -0.87 6.36 10.64
CA TRP A 533 0.03 5.19 10.59
C TRP A 533 0.62 4.86 11.96
N THR A 534 1.10 5.87 12.70
CA THR A 534 1.73 5.64 14.00
C THR A 534 0.71 5.41 15.12
N ASN A 535 -0.52 5.96 15.01
CA ASN A 535 -1.65 5.60 15.88
C ASN A 535 -2.01 4.12 15.73
N PHE A 536 -2.17 3.66 14.47
CA PHE A 536 -2.44 2.26 14.18
C PHE A 536 -1.34 1.35 14.76
N ALA A 537 -0.05 1.68 14.58
CA ALA A 537 1.04 0.95 15.21
C ALA A 537 1.00 0.97 16.77
N LYS A 538 0.53 2.07 17.37
CA LYS A 538 0.38 2.20 18.84
C LYS A 538 -0.76 1.34 19.41
N THR A 539 -1.87 1.16 18.70
CA THR A 539 -3.15 0.71 19.29
C THR A 539 -3.96 -0.33 18.48
N GLY A 540 -3.78 -0.41 17.16
CA GLY A 540 -4.69 -1.13 16.25
C GLY A 540 -5.80 -0.27 15.65
N ASP A 541 -5.86 1.01 16.01
CA ASP A 541 -6.84 1.97 15.49
C ASP A 541 -6.13 3.28 15.07
N PRO A 542 -6.20 3.71 13.80
CA PRO A 542 -5.52 4.90 13.32
C PRO A 542 -6.02 6.20 13.97
N ASN A 543 -7.18 6.20 14.63
CA ASN A 543 -7.75 7.39 15.26
C ASN A 543 -7.16 7.68 16.66
N ILE A 544 -6.44 6.73 17.29
CA ILE A 544 -5.99 6.86 18.70
C ILE A 544 -4.53 6.39 18.91
N PRO A 545 -3.77 7.03 19.82
CA PRO A 545 -4.21 7.97 20.85
C PRO A 545 -4.08 9.45 20.47
N VAL A 546 -3.53 9.80 19.29
CA VAL A 546 -3.29 11.19 18.89
C VAL A 546 -4.40 11.67 17.94
N PRO A 547 -5.29 12.60 18.35
CA PRO A 547 -6.28 13.18 17.45
C PRO A 547 -5.64 14.10 16.40
N GLN A 548 -6.35 14.27 15.28
CA GLN A 548 -5.92 15.02 14.08
C GLN A 548 -5.98 16.56 14.26
N ASP A 549 -5.59 17.09 15.43
CA ASP A 549 -5.64 18.54 15.70
C ASP A 549 -4.61 19.34 14.87
N THR A 550 -4.98 20.54 14.43
CA THR A 550 -4.04 21.55 13.92
C THR A 550 -2.99 21.90 14.98
N LYS A 551 -1.73 21.61 14.64
CA LYS A 551 -0.52 21.94 15.44
C LYS A 551 0.51 22.60 14.54
N PHE A 552 1.40 23.44 15.07
CA PHE A 552 2.38 24.22 14.28
C PHE A 552 3.14 23.42 13.20
N ILE A 553 3.49 22.16 13.50
CA ILE A 553 4.15 21.21 12.58
C ILE A 553 3.43 21.01 11.23
N HIS A 554 2.12 21.21 11.15
CA HIS A 554 1.34 21.06 9.91
C HIS A 554 1.54 22.24 8.94
N THR A 555 1.94 23.42 9.42
CA THR A 555 2.05 24.71 8.68
C THR A 555 0.76 25.25 8.02
N LYS A 556 -0.32 24.47 8.01
CA LYS A 556 -1.70 24.78 7.59
C LYS A 556 -2.70 24.13 8.57
N PRO A 557 -3.96 24.58 8.61
CA PRO A 557 -5.02 23.87 9.32
C PRO A 557 -5.14 22.43 8.83
N ASN A 558 -5.25 21.49 9.77
CA ASN A 558 -5.43 20.08 9.49
C ASN A 558 -6.86 19.86 8.96
N ARG A 559 -6.99 19.31 7.75
CA ARG A 559 -8.29 19.10 7.09
C ARG A 559 -9.04 17.86 7.59
N PHE A 560 -8.43 17.09 8.48
CA PHE A 560 -8.91 15.81 9.00
C PHE A 560 -9.39 15.89 10.46
N GLU A 561 -9.48 17.09 11.06
CA GLU A 561 -9.92 17.30 12.46
C GLU A 561 -11.28 16.63 12.77
N GLU A 562 -12.23 16.68 11.83
CA GLU A 562 -13.56 16.05 11.95
C GLU A 562 -13.65 14.67 11.26
N VAL A 563 -12.53 14.13 10.75
CA VAL A 563 -12.50 12.92 9.90
C VAL A 563 -12.05 11.69 10.70
N ILE A 564 -13.05 11.00 11.27
CA ILE A 564 -12.88 9.69 11.92
C ILE A 564 -12.76 8.61 10.84
N TRP A 565 -11.64 7.90 10.81
CA TRP A 565 -11.42 6.75 9.93
C TRP A 565 -12.20 5.54 10.47
N THR A 566 -13.35 5.26 9.86
CA THR A 566 -14.18 4.08 10.14
C THR A 566 -13.49 2.78 9.73
N LYS A 567 -13.69 1.70 10.49
CA LYS A 567 -13.27 0.35 10.08
C LYS A 567 -13.95 -0.04 8.77
N PHE A 568 -13.23 -0.76 7.92
CA PHE A 568 -13.79 -1.43 6.76
C PHE A 568 -14.57 -2.67 7.24
N SER A 569 -15.69 -2.97 6.57
CA SER A 569 -16.48 -4.19 6.76
C SER A 569 -16.85 -4.76 5.39
N SER A 570 -17.04 -6.07 5.28
CA SER A 570 -17.46 -6.69 4.00
C SER A 570 -18.84 -6.23 3.52
N LYS A 571 -19.69 -5.77 4.45
CA LYS A 571 -21.01 -5.19 4.19
C LYS A 571 -20.96 -3.74 3.71
N ASP A 572 -20.34 -2.87 4.50
CA ASP A 572 -20.44 -1.41 4.34
C ASP A 572 -19.24 -0.83 3.56
N LYS A 573 -18.15 -1.61 3.42
CA LYS A 573 -16.98 -1.38 2.56
C LYS A 573 -16.41 0.04 2.65
N GLN A 574 -16.38 0.58 3.87
CA GLN A 574 -15.97 1.95 4.14
C GLN A 574 -14.45 2.14 4.03
N TYR A 575 -14.03 3.27 3.47
CA TYR A 575 -12.63 3.66 3.31
C TYR A 575 -12.43 5.16 3.56
N LEU A 576 -11.20 5.53 3.92
CA LEU A 576 -10.76 6.92 3.98
C LEU A 576 -10.19 7.36 2.62
N HIS A 577 -10.82 8.34 1.98
CA HIS A 577 -10.21 9.06 0.87
C HIS A 577 -9.16 10.03 1.44
N ILE A 578 -7.88 9.70 1.29
CA ILE A 578 -6.75 10.53 1.75
C ILE A 578 -6.39 11.54 0.65
N GLY A 579 -6.42 12.83 0.98
CA GLY A 579 -6.05 13.92 0.07
C GLY A 579 -6.59 15.27 0.55
N LEU A 580 -6.51 16.31 -0.27
CA LEU A 580 -6.85 17.69 0.16
C LEU A 580 -8.35 17.97 0.38
N LYS A 581 -9.22 16.99 0.12
CA LYS A 581 -10.67 17.01 0.42
C LYS A 581 -11.05 15.69 1.12
N PRO A 582 -10.55 15.47 2.36
CA PRO A 582 -10.68 14.18 3.03
C PRO A 582 -12.13 13.92 3.43
N ARG A 583 -12.51 12.64 3.39
CA ARG A 583 -13.88 12.18 3.62
C ARG A 583 -13.91 10.66 3.74
N ILE A 584 -14.82 10.15 4.55
CA ILE A 584 -15.21 8.74 4.47
C ILE A 584 -16.11 8.53 3.25
N ARG A 585 -15.89 7.40 2.59
CA ARG A 585 -16.66 6.88 1.47
C ARG A 585 -16.80 5.37 1.62
N ASP A 586 -17.62 4.79 0.76
CA ASP A 586 -17.94 3.37 0.72
C ASP A 586 -17.80 2.85 -0.71
N ASN A 587 -17.70 1.53 -0.87
CA ASN A 587 -17.81 0.85 -2.17
C ASN A 587 -16.81 1.36 -3.24
N TYR A 588 -15.53 1.58 -2.88
CA TYR A 588 -14.50 2.08 -3.80
C TYR A 588 -14.48 1.28 -5.10
N ARG A 589 -14.82 1.96 -6.21
CA ARG A 589 -14.82 1.42 -7.58
C ARG A 589 -15.57 0.08 -7.71
N ALA A 590 -16.60 -0.15 -6.88
CA ALA A 590 -17.22 -1.46 -6.68
C ALA A 590 -17.69 -2.16 -7.98
N ASN A 591 -18.16 -1.41 -8.98
CA ASN A 591 -18.54 -1.96 -10.29
C ASN A 591 -17.35 -2.59 -11.05
N LYS A 592 -16.14 -2.02 -10.92
CA LYS A 592 -14.90 -2.56 -11.53
C LYS A 592 -14.32 -3.70 -10.69
N VAL A 593 -14.42 -3.60 -9.36
CA VAL A 593 -14.01 -4.67 -8.43
C VAL A 593 -14.87 -5.93 -8.62
N ALA A 594 -16.20 -5.82 -8.62
CA ALA A 594 -17.09 -6.95 -8.87
C ALA A 594 -16.93 -7.50 -10.30
N PHE A 595 -16.64 -6.65 -11.28
CA PHE A 595 -16.29 -7.10 -12.63
C PHE A 595 -15.07 -8.04 -12.63
N TRP A 596 -13.97 -7.66 -11.98
CA TRP A 596 -12.76 -8.47 -11.92
C TRP A 596 -12.86 -9.69 -10.98
N LEU A 597 -13.57 -9.58 -9.85
CA LEU A 597 -13.66 -10.65 -8.84
C LEU A 597 -14.81 -11.65 -9.06
N GLU A 598 -15.85 -11.29 -9.82
CA GLU A 598 -17.06 -12.11 -9.97
C GLU A 598 -17.34 -12.46 -11.46
N LEU A 599 -17.39 -11.46 -12.35
CA LEU A 599 -17.74 -11.71 -13.75
C LEU A 599 -16.59 -12.30 -14.58
N VAL A 600 -15.37 -11.75 -14.46
CA VAL A 600 -14.22 -12.20 -15.27
C VAL A 600 -13.82 -13.66 -14.99
N PRO A 601 -13.77 -14.16 -13.74
CA PRO A 601 -13.54 -15.58 -13.47
C PRO A 601 -14.59 -16.47 -14.12
N HIS A 602 -15.87 -16.08 -14.05
CA HIS A 602 -16.94 -16.82 -14.73
C HIS A 602 -16.76 -16.84 -16.26
N LEU A 603 -16.46 -15.68 -16.89
CA LEU A 603 -16.23 -15.60 -18.33
C LEU A 603 -15.00 -16.42 -18.78
N HIS A 604 -13.97 -16.55 -17.93
CA HIS A 604 -12.80 -17.36 -18.22
C HIS A 604 -13.14 -18.85 -18.28
N THR A 605 -13.99 -19.36 -17.38
CA THR A 605 -14.34 -20.80 -17.32
C THR A 605 -15.35 -21.25 -18.37
N LEU A 606 -16.02 -20.33 -19.10
CA LEU A 606 -17.07 -20.67 -20.08
C LEU A 606 -16.62 -21.60 -21.24
N HIS A 607 -15.32 -21.77 -21.47
CA HIS A 607 -14.76 -22.62 -22.53
C HIS A 607 -13.85 -23.74 -22.02
N GLU A 608 -13.76 -23.95 -20.71
CA GLU A 608 -13.24 -25.22 -20.19
C GLU A 608 -14.32 -26.29 -20.41
N GLU A 609 -14.14 -27.14 -21.42
CA GLU A 609 -15.11 -28.20 -21.72
C GLU A 609 -15.36 -29.05 -20.48
N ILE A 610 -16.65 -29.30 -20.19
CA ILE A 610 -17.07 -30.19 -19.10
C ILE A 610 -16.80 -31.64 -19.51
N ILE A 611 -15.51 -32.03 -19.52
CA ILE A 611 -15.05 -33.41 -19.45
C ILE A 611 -15.36 -33.91 -18.03
N SER A 612 -16.66 -34.08 -17.79
CA SER A 612 -17.19 -34.74 -16.60
C SER A 612 -16.70 -36.19 -16.62
N SER A 613 -15.59 -36.45 -15.94
CA SER A 613 -15.12 -37.80 -15.70
C SER A 613 -16.17 -38.54 -14.87
N ILE A 614 -17.01 -39.34 -15.53
CA ILE A 614 -18.15 -40.05 -14.93
C ILE A 614 -17.63 -41.14 -13.99
N THR A 615 -17.21 -40.73 -12.79
CA THR A 615 -16.93 -41.60 -11.66
C THR A 615 -18.22 -41.78 -10.89
N THR A 616 -19.00 -42.79 -11.25
CA THR A 616 -20.24 -43.19 -10.57
C THR A 616 -19.97 -43.64 -9.14
N ARG A 617 -19.95 -42.69 -8.20
CA ARG A 617 -19.98 -42.98 -6.76
C ARG A 617 -21.31 -43.64 -6.41
N LEU A 618 -21.29 -44.95 -6.18
CA LEU A 618 -22.44 -45.69 -5.66
C LEU A 618 -22.75 -45.27 -4.20
N PRO A 619 -24.03 -45.32 -3.77
CA PRO A 619 -24.41 -44.94 -2.40
C PRO A 619 -23.82 -45.88 -1.32
N PRO A 620 -23.65 -45.39 -0.07
CA PRO A 620 -23.15 -46.21 1.04
C PRO A 620 -24.17 -47.29 1.46
N GLY A 621 -23.82 -48.56 1.27
CA GLY A 621 -24.65 -49.71 1.66
C GLY A 621 -24.43 -50.15 3.12
N SER A 622 -25.52 -50.31 3.87
CA SER A 622 -25.50 -50.86 5.23
C SER A 622 -25.00 -52.31 5.30
N PRO A 623 -24.30 -52.73 6.38
CA PRO A 623 -23.57 -53.99 6.40
C PRO A 623 -24.43 -55.23 6.67
N HIS A 624 -24.57 -56.11 5.67
CA HIS A 624 -25.02 -57.49 5.87
C HIS A 624 -23.85 -58.49 5.69
N ARG A 625 -23.62 -59.33 6.71
CA ARG A 625 -22.81 -60.57 6.63
C ARG A 625 -23.74 -61.74 6.23
N PRO A 626 -23.30 -62.74 5.43
CA PRO A 626 -22.48 -63.83 5.97
C PRO A 626 -21.38 -64.38 5.03
N GLY A 627 -20.35 -65.04 5.59
CA GLY A 627 -19.30 -65.74 4.82
C GLY A 627 -18.19 -66.33 5.69
N TRP A 628 -18.11 -67.66 5.80
CA TRP A 628 -17.31 -68.40 6.80
C TRP A 628 -15.93 -68.83 6.28
N LYS A 629 -14.84 -68.53 7.03
CA LYS A 629 -13.55 -69.28 7.21
C LYS A 629 -12.42 -68.36 7.74
N GLY A 630 -11.61 -68.70 8.75
CA GLY A 630 -11.78 -69.74 9.79
C GLY A 630 -10.49 -70.34 10.39
N THR A 631 -9.88 -69.69 11.38
CA THR A 631 -8.89 -70.17 12.40
C THR A 631 -8.55 -68.99 13.34
N ALA A 632 -8.15 -69.11 14.61
CA ALA A 632 -8.30 -70.16 15.63
C ALA A 632 -8.05 -69.58 17.06
N GLN A 633 -8.28 -70.40 18.10
CA GLN A 633 -7.91 -70.19 19.53
C GLN A 633 -8.79 -69.26 20.41
N SER A 634 -8.66 -69.46 21.74
CA SER A 634 -9.54 -69.08 22.86
C SER A 634 -8.80 -69.42 24.20
N PRO A 635 -9.32 -69.24 25.45
CA PRO A 635 -10.62 -68.70 25.90
C PRO A 635 -10.61 -67.76 27.15
N GLY A 636 -11.78 -67.21 27.50
CA GLY A 636 -12.19 -66.83 28.88
C GLY A 636 -12.25 -65.32 29.23
N THR A 637 -13.02 -64.85 30.24
CA THR A 637 -14.13 -65.48 31.00
C THR A 637 -14.90 -64.43 31.86
N ARG A 638 -16.26 -64.50 31.91
CA ARG A 638 -17.16 -63.88 32.95
C ARG A 638 -17.17 -62.33 33.08
N SER A 639 -18.08 -61.65 33.81
CA SER A 639 -19.53 -61.83 34.08
C SER A 639 -20.15 -60.65 34.89
N THR A 640 -21.41 -60.27 34.58
CA THR A 640 -22.48 -59.72 35.48
C THR A 640 -22.44 -58.31 36.17
N ARG A 641 -23.58 -57.59 35.97
CA ARG A 641 -24.48 -56.85 36.94
C ARG A 641 -24.45 -55.30 37.09
N HIS A 642 -25.67 -54.73 37.08
CA HIS A 642 -26.11 -53.42 37.61
C HIS A 642 -26.57 -53.52 39.08
N PRO A 643 -26.94 -52.39 39.73
CA PRO A 643 -28.37 -52.19 40.06
C PRO A 643 -28.92 -50.75 39.84
N THR A 644 -30.20 -50.53 40.16
CA THR A 644 -31.06 -49.33 39.91
C THR A 644 -31.72 -48.78 41.19
N VAL A 645 -32.16 -47.50 41.15
CA VAL A 645 -33.19 -46.89 42.05
C VAL A 645 -34.01 -45.85 41.27
N SER A 646 -35.29 -45.63 41.63
CA SER A 646 -36.22 -44.62 41.08
C SER A 646 -37.37 -44.33 42.07
N THR A 647 -37.97 -43.13 42.06
CA THR A 647 -39.28 -42.84 42.72
C THR A 647 -40.01 -41.59 42.16
N TYR A 648 -41.34 -41.65 42.18
CA TYR A 648 -42.41 -40.69 41.76
C TYR A 648 -43.58 -40.80 42.79
N PRO A 649 -44.75 -40.09 42.76
CA PRO A 649 -45.47 -39.31 41.70
C PRO A 649 -45.92 -37.90 42.25
N PRO A 650 -47.04 -37.20 41.84
CA PRO A 650 -48.04 -37.41 40.77
C PRO A 650 -48.46 -36.20 39.88
N ASP A 651 -49.34 -36.53 38.92
CA ASP A 651 -49.96 -35.79 37.80
C ASP A 651 -51.42 -35.30 38.14
N PRO A 652 -52.33 -34.73 37.27
CA PRO A 652 -52.67 -35.25 35.90
C PRO A 652 -53.38 -34.36 34.80
N ASP A 653 -53.51 -34.97 33.59
CA ASP A 653 -54.66 -34.98 32.63
C ASP A 653 -55.16 -33.69 31.91
N LEU A 654 -55.55 -33.64 30.60
CA LEU A 654 -55.49 -34.50 29.36
C LEU A 654 -55.24 -33.55 28.13
N GLU A 655 -55.25 -33.84 26.81
CA GLU A 655 -55.43 -34.97 25.83
C GLU A 655 -54.76 -34.49 24.48
N GLY A 656 -54.77 -35.11 23.27
CA GLY A 656 -55.34 -36.36 22.74
C GLY A 656 -55.10 -36.58 21.21
N SER A 657 -55.18 -37.85 20.77
CA SER A 657 -55.42 -38.45 19.43
C SER A 657 -54.78 -38.00 18.07
N GLU A 658 -53.87 -38.87 17.58
CA GLU A 658 -53.84 -39.54 16.23
C GLU A 658 -53.33 -38.86 14.91
N HIS A 659 -53.20 -39.69 13.86
CA HIS A 659 -52.46 -39.58 12.57
C HIS A 659 -53.19 -40.45 11.50
N PRO A 660 -52.84 -40.52 10.18
CA PRO A 660 -52.06 -39.67 9.24
C PRO A 660 -52.98 -39.31 7.99
N PRO A 661 -52.57 -39.18 6.68
CA PRO A 661 -51.25 -39.01 6.02
C PRO A 661 -51.15 -37.88 4.94
N GLU A 662 -49.94 -37.74 4.39
CA GLU A 662 -49.48 -37.09 3.14
C GLU A 662 -50.41 -36.22 2.26
N ARG A 663 -49.96 -34.98 1.98
CA ARG A 663 -49.85 -34.40 0.62
C ARG A 663 -49.01 -33.11 0.59
N PHE A 664 -48.07 -33.00 -0.35
CA PHE A 664 -47.54 -31.72 -0.86
C PHE A 664 -48.65 -31.01 -1.70
N PRO A 665 -48.73 -29.66 -1.75
CA PRO A 665 -47.68 -28.80 -2.32
C PRO A 665 -47.46 -27.42 -1.63
N PHE A 666 -46.64 -26.59 -2.29
CA PHE A 666 -46.20 -25.23 -1.94
C PHE A 666 -47.26 -24.29 -1.32
N PRO A 667 -46.89 -23.50 -0.28
CA PRO A 667 -47.62 -22.29 0.10
C PRO A 667 -47.25 -21.12 -0.83
N SER A 668 -48.24 -20.50 -1.46
CA SER A 668 -48.10 -19.24 -2.19
C SER A 668 -48.65 -18.08 -1.38
N ASP A 669 -47.80 -17.43 -0.58
CA ASP A 669 -48.21 -16.26 0.22
C ASP A 669 -48.39 -15.02 -0.67
N THR A 670 -49.62 -14.84 -1.18
CA THR A 670 -50.08 -13.59 -1.80
C THR A 670 -50.27 -12.52 -0.72
N ARG A 671 -49.17 -11.87 -0.35
CA ARG A 671 -49.12 -10.77 0.61
C ARG A 671 -49.80 -9.52 0.01
N ASP A 672 -50.64 -8.84 0.79
CA ASP A 672 -51.48 -7.71 0.33
C ASP A 672 -50.68 -6.42 0.00
N TYR A 673 -50.08 -6.39 -1.20
CA TYR A 673 -49.33 -5.25 -1.75
C TYR A 673 -50.08 -3.90 -1.74
N SER A 674 -51.40 -3.89 -1.62
CA SER A 674 -52.23 -2.67 -1.69
C SER A 674 -51.96 -1.69 -0.53
N THR A 675 -51.65 -2.19 0.66
CA THR A 675 -51.49 -1.36 1.87
C THR A 675 -50.09 -0.75 1.96
N GLU A 676 -49.04 -1.55 1.82
CA GLU A 676 -47.64 -1.11 1.83
C GLU A 676 -47.34 -0.12 0.69
N LEU A 677 -47.89 -0.36 -0.50
CA LEU A 677 -47.79 0.58 -1.64
C LEU A 677 -48.50 1.90 -1.35
N SER A 678 -49.72 1.87 -0.76
CA SER A 678 -50.47 3.08 -0.42
C SER A 678 -49.76 3.95 0.61
N VAL A 679 -49.15 3.33 1.64
CA VAL A 679 -48.33 4.05 2.64
C VAL A 679 -47.11 4.67 1.97
N THR A 680 -46.41 3.92 1.12
CA THR A 680 -45.21 4.41 0.40
C THR A 680 -45.54 5.61 -0.50
N VAL A 681 -46.66 5.55 -1.24
CA VAL A 681 -47.13 6.66 -2.07
C VAL A 681 -47.54 7.88 -1.23
N ALA A 682 -48.22 7.67 -0.09
CA ALA A 682 -48.60 8.77 0.80
C ALA A 682 -47.39 9.49 1.43
N VAL A 683 -46.37 8.74 1.86
CA VAL A 683 -45.12 9.30 2.37
C VAL A 683 -44.34 10.04 1.27
N GLY A 684 -44.22 9.44 0.08
CA GLY A 684 -43.57 10.06 -1.08
C GLY A 684 -44.23 11.37 -1.50
N ALA A 685 -45.57 11.41 -1.59
CA ALA A 685 -46.33 12.61 -1.90
C ALA A 685 -46.17 13.71 -0.82
N SER A 686 -46.12 13.31 0.46
CA SER A 686 -45.91 14.25 1.58
C SER A 686 -44.52 14.89 1.55
N LEU A 687 -43.48 14.10 1.25
CA LEU A 687 -42.11 14.61 1.09
C LEU A 687 -41.96 15.49 -0.16
N LEU A 688 -42.65 15.15 -1.27
CA LEU A 688 -42.69 16.00 -2.46
C LEU A 688 -43.33 17.36 -2.14
N PHE A 689 -44.46 17.38 -1.43
CA PHE A 689 -45.16 18.60 -1.05
C PHE A 689 -44.33 19.48 -0.09
N LEU A 690 -43.65 18.88 0.90
CA LEU A 690 -42.70 19.59 1.77
C LEU A 690 -41.54 20.22 0.98
N ASN A 691 -40.97 19.51 0.01
CA ASN A 691 -39.93 20.07 -0.86
C ASN A 691 -40.45 21.23 -1.72
N VAL A 692 -41.66 21.11 -2.30
CA VAL A 692 -42.28 22.21 -3.07
C VAL A 692 -42.52 23.44 -2.18
N LEU A 693 -42.99 23.27 -0.94
CA LEU A 693 -43.13 24.37 0.01
C LEU A 693 -41.78 24.99 0.40
N ALA A 694 -40.74 24.19 0.60
CA ALA A 694 -39.38 24.68 0.89
C ALA A 694 -38.81 25.49 -0.29
N PHE A 695 -38.95 25.01 -1.52
CA PHE A 695 -38.56 25.74 -2.72
C PHE A 695 -39.37 27.02 -2.92
N ALA A 696 -40.68 27.00 -2.68
CA ALA A 696 -41.52 28.21 -2.75
C ALA A 696 -41.11 29.26 -1.70
N ALA A 697 -40.82 28.83 -0.46
CA ALA A 697 -40.35 29.71 0.60
C ALA A 697 -38.95 30.29 0.29
N LEU A 698 -38.03 29.49 -0.26
CA LEU A 698 -36.72 29.95 -0.72
C LEU A 698 -36.82 30.91 -1.90
N TYR A 699 -37.72 30.64 -2.86
CA TYR A 699 -37.97 31.51 -4.02
C TYR A 699 -38.52 32.87 -3.55
N TYR A 700 -39.54 32.89 -2.70
CA TYR A 700 -40.10 34.11 -2.13
C TYR A 700 -39.07 34.90 -1.29
N LYS A 701 -38.21 34.20 -0.54
CA LYS A 701 -37.10 34.80 0.21
C LYS A 701 -35.99 35.35 -0.70
N ARG A 702 -35.79 34.78 -1.89
CA ARG A 702 -34.89 35.31 -2.94
C ARG A 702 -35.49 36.53 -3.63
N ASP A 703 -36.76 36.48 -4.00
CA ASP A 703 -37.47 37.56 -4.69
C ASP A 703 -37.54 38.83 -3.83
N LYS A 704 -37.91 38.68 -2.55
CA LYS A 704 -37.89 39.76 -1.56
C LYS A 704 -36.49 40.36 -1.32
N ARG A 705 -35.40 39.59 -1.56
CA ARG A 705 -34.03 40.12 -1.58
C ARG A 705 -33.74 40.91 -2.86
N HIS A 706 -34.22 40.48 -4.02
CA HIS A 706 -34.09 41.25 -5.27
C HIS A 706 -34.85 42.59 -5.20
N GLU A 707 -36.05 42.60 -4.64
CA GLU A 707 -36.83 43.83 -4.39
C GLU A 707 -36.03 44.83 -3.52
N LEU A 708 -35.43 44.35 -2.42
CA LEU A 708 -34.58 45.17 -1.54
C LEU A 708 -33.31 45.68 -2.24
N LEU A 709 -32.68 44.87 -3.09
CA LEU A 709 -31.50 45.26 -3.87
C LEU A 709 -31.85 46.30 -4.95
N GLN A 710 -33.00 46.18 -5.61
CA GLN A 710 -33.50 47.18 -6.56
C GLN A 710 -33.85 48.50 -5.86
N ARG A 711 -34.50 48.46 -4.68
CA ARG A 711 -34.75 49.66 -3.86
C ARG A 711 -33.44 50.33 -3.40
N ARG A 712 -32.35 49.58 -3.21
CA ARG A 712 -31.02 50.11 -2.90
C ARG A 712 -30.36 50.77 -4.11
N HIS A 713 -30.45 50.18 -5.30
CA HIS A 713 -29.93 50.76 -6.55
C HIS A 713 -30.70 52.03 -6.98
N ARG A 714 -32.01 52.11 -6.73
CA ARG A 714 -32.82 53.31 -7.01
C ARG A 714 -32.49 54.54 -6.15
N ARG A 715 -31.51 54.47 -5.24
CA ARG A 715 -30.99 55.60 -4.44
C ARG A 715 -29.63 56.13 -4.90
N LEU A 716 -29.03 55.61 -5.98
CA LEU A 716 -27.71 56.04 -6.47
C LEU A 716 -27.73 56.36 -7.98
N SER A 717 -28.27 57.53 -8.32
CA SER A 717 -28.05 58.21 -9.61
C SER A 717 -27.92 59.72 -9.36
N PRO A 718 -26.86 60.40 -9.85
CA PRO A 718 -26.62 61.81 -9.56
C PRO A 718 -27.47 62.75 -10.42
N GLN A 719 -28.16 63.71 -9.79
CA GLN A 719 -28.82 64.83 -10.47
C GLN A 719 -27.86 66.03 -10.57
N ARG A 720 -27.98 66.83 -11.64
CA ARG A 720 -26.87 67.66 -12.15
C ARG A 720 -27.09 69.18 -12.00
N GLY A 721 -26.54 69.77 -10.94
CA GLY A 721 -25.86 71.08 -11.01
C GLY A 721 -26.49 72.35 -10.38
N THR A 722 -25.58 73.32 -10.14
CA THR A 722 -25.73 74.77 -9.88
C THR A 722 -25.92 75.27 -8.43
N GLY A 723 -25.21 76.37 -8.08
CA GLY A 723 -25.38 77.20 -6.87
C GLY A 723 -24.27 77.10 -5.80
N PRO A 724 -23.40 78.13 -5.61
CA PRO A 724 -22.37 78.16 -4.56
C PRO A 724 -22.73 79.08 -3.36
N GLY A 725 -22.20 78.80 -2.15
CA GLY A 725 -22.44 79.64 -0.96
C GLY A 725 -21.57 79.35 0.29
N ILE A 726 -20.48 80.12 0.43
CA ILE A 726 -19.78 80.64 1.64
C ILE A 726 -20.22 80.12 3.05
N GLY A 727 -19.25 79.76 3.92
CA GLY A 727 -19.32 80.19 5.35
C GLY A 727 -18.79 79.31 6.51
N ILE A 728 -17.51 79.46 6.87
CA ILE A 728 -16.97 79.64 8.25
C ILE A 728 -17.15 78.55 9.36
N VAL A 729 -16.01 77.90 9.68
CA VAL A 729 -15.41 77.58 11.02
C VAL A 729 -16.19 76.82 12.12
N GLY A 730 -15.64 75.66 12.52
CA GLY A 730 -15.84 74.98 13.82
C GLY A 730 -14.86 73.79 13.97
N ALA A 731 -14.24 73.58 15.14
CA ALA A 731 -13.05 72.69 15.32
C ALA A 731 -12.84 72.26 16.79
N PRO A 732 -12.00 71.26 17.13
CA PRO A 732 -11.57 70.07 16.38
C PRO A 732 -11.83 68.75 17.21
N PRO A 733 -10.93 67.76 17.44
CA PRO A 733 -11.27 66.35 17.13
C PRO A 733 -11.10 65.33 18.27
N HIS A 734 -11.53 64.09 18.03
CA HIS A 734 -10.96 62.89 18.65
C HIS A 734 -10.88 61.74 17.63
N ASN A 735 -9.99 60.78 17.87
CA ASN A 735 -9.56 59.76 16.90
C ASN A 735 -10.56 58.60 16.77
N ASP A 736 -10.64 58.04 15.55
CA ASP A 736 -10.46 56.60 15.32
C ASP A 736 -10.15 56.36 13.82
N LEU A 737 -8.89 56.05 13.50
CA LEU A 737 -8.41 55.94 12.11
C LEU A 737 -7.19 55.00 12.03
N ALA A 738 -7.44 53.69 12.11
CA ALA A 738 -6.40 52.65 12.01
C ALA A 738 -6.94 51.28 11.55
N LEU A 739 -7.83 51.24 10.54
CA LEU A 739 -8.36 49.97 9.99
C LEU A 739 -8.78 50.06 8.50
N SER A 740 -8.14 50.95 7.73
CA SER A 740 -8.48 51.20 6.32
C SER A 740 -7.24 51.37 5.43
N GLN A 741 -6.17 50.62 5.69
CA GLN A 741 -4.88 50.77 5.01
C GLN A 741 -4.23 49.41 4.65
N GLU A 742 -5.00 48.49 4.09
CA GLU A 742 -4.43 47.24 3.51
C GLU A 742 -5.14 46.72 2.23
N GLU A 743 -6.31 47.25 1.84
CA GLU A 743 -6.97 46.87 0.57
C GLU A 743 -6.51 47.68 -0.67
N GLU A 744 -5.79 48.80 -0.50
CA GLU A 744 -5.43 49.72 -1.61
C GLU A 744 -3.96 49.62 -2.06
N LEU A 745 -3.36 48.42 -2.03
CA LEU A 745 -2.02 48.18 -2.62
C LEU A 745 -1.97 47.05 -3.68
N MET A 746 -3.10 46.39 -3.98
CA MET A 746 -3.16 45.23 -4.90
C MET A 746 -3.84 45.53 -6.25
N SER A 747 -3.94 46.80 -6.66
CA SER A 747 -4.69 47.24 -7.85
C SER A 747 -3.88 48.02 -8.90
N LEU A 748 -2.60 48.32 -8.64
CA LEU A 748 -1.82 49.33 -9.41
C LEU A 748 -0.49 48.84 -9.99
N GLN A 749 -0.39 47.60 -10.49
CA GLN A 749 0.84 47.16 -11.19
C GLN A 749 0.69 46.25 -12.44
N MET A 750 -0.44 46.30 -13.15
CA MET A 750 -0.53 45.74 -14.52
C MET A 750 -1.33 46.62 -15.49
N LYS A 751 -0.67 47.54 -16.21
CA LYS A 751 -1.28 48.20 -17.40
C LYS A 751 -0.31 48.82 -18.42
N GLN A 752 0.58 48.02 -19.02
CA GLN A 752 1.26 48.32 -20.30
C GLN A 752 1.58 47.01 -21.06
N GLN A 753 1.60 46.92 -22.40
CA GLN A 753 0.97 47.79 -23.41
C GLN A 753 0.79 47.02 -24.76
N ARG A 754 -0.44 47.02 -25.30
CA ARG A 754 -0.81 46.80 -26.73
C ARG A 754 -0.52 45.42 -27.38
N PRO A 755 -1.12 45.09 -28.55
CA PRO A 755 -2.35 45.61 -29.18
C PRO A 755 -3.45 44.52 -29.32
N LEU A 756 -4.59 44.84 -29.98
CA LEU A 756 -5.80 44.02 -29.98
C LEU A 756 -5.89 43.02 -31.16
N ARG A 757 -6.51 41.86 -30.89
CA ARG A 757 -7.43 41.14 -31.81
C ARG A 757 -8.80 41.00 -31.10
N PRO A 758 -9.92 40.90 -31.83
CA PRO A 758 -11.25 40.79 -31.20
C PRO A 758 -11.45 39.40 -30.55
N PRO A 759 -12.14 39.32 -29.40
CA PRO A 759 -12.44 38.04 -28.77
C PRO A 759 -13.58 37.33 -29.51
N VAL A 760 -13.28 36.13 -30.03
CA VAL A 760 -14.31 35.12 -30.30
C VAL A 760 -14.60 34.41 -28.98
N CYS A 761 -15.88 34.23 -28.63
CA CYS A 761 -16.25 33.49 -27.42
C CYS A 761 -15.82 32.02 -27.54
N PRO A 762 -15.05 31.46 -26.58
CA PRO A 762 -14.86 30.02 -26.53
C PRO A 762 -16.18 29.34 -26.12
N PRO A 763 -16.52 28.16 -26.68
CA PRO A 763 -17.65 27.36 -26.20
C PRO A 763 -17.39 26.78 -24.81
N ASP A 764 -18.45 26.37 -24.11
CA ASP A 764 -18.43 25.96 -22.70
C ASP A 764 -17.60 24.69 -22.39
N TYR A 765 -16.28 24.85 -22.26
CA TYR A 765 -15.31 23.79 -22.00
C TYR A 765 -15.29 23.27 -20.54
N THR A 766 -16.35 23.53 -19.76
CA THR A 766 -16.34 23.39 -18.29
C THR A 766 -16.94 22.10 -17.73
N LEU A 767 -17.46 21.21 -18.59
CA LEU A 767 -18.11 19.95 -18.19
C LEU A 767 -17.32 18.67 -18.50
N ALA A 768 -16.49 18.64 -19.55
CA ALA A 768 -15.75 17.43 -19.93
C ALA A 768 -14.59 17.10 -18.95
N LEU A 769 -13.86 18.13 -18.49
CA LEU A 769 -12.64 18.00 -17.68
C LEU A 769 -12.86 17.55 -16.21
N ARG A 770 -14.01 16.99 -15.85
CA ARG A 770 -14.39 16.72 -14.45
C ARG A 770 -14.99 15.37 -14.10
N ARG A 771 -15.16 14.45 -15.06
CA ARG A 771 -15.44 13.04 -14.71
C ARG A 771 -14.13 12.36 -14.31
N ALA A 772 -14.10 11.79 -13.12
CA ALA A 772 -13.08 10.82 -12.75
C ALA A 772 -13.45 9.43 -13.34
N PRO A 773 -12.52 8.46 -13.43
CA PRO A 773 -12.83 7.13 -13.96
C PRO A 773 -13.90 6.37 -13.14
N GLU A 774 -14.09 6.77 -11.88
CA GLU A 774 -15.16 6.33 -10.98
C GLU A 774 -16.56 6.88 -11.33
N ASP A 775 -16.64 8.00 -12.05
CA ASP A 775 -17.91 8.63 -12.50
C ASP A 775 -18.44 8.08 -13.84
N VAL A 776 -17.70 7.19 -14.52
CA VAL A 776 -18.06 6.65 -15.84
C VAL A 776 -19.35 5.81 -15.72
N PRO A 777 -20.50 6.27 -16.26
CA PRO A 777 -21.78 5.61 -16.01
C PRO A 777 -21.88 4.33 -16.85
N LEU A 778 -21.93 3.17 -16.20
CA LEU A 778 -22.43 1.97 -16.86
C LEU A 778 -23.92 2.17 -17.18
N MET A 779 -24.33 1.76 -18.39
CA MET A 779 -25.74 1.79 -18.81
C MET A 779 -26.60 1.00 -17.82
N THR A 780 -27.43 1.70 -17.04
CA THR A 780 -28.39 1.04 -16.14
C THR A 780 -29.35 0.16 -16.95
N ALA A 781 -29.83 -0.95 -16.38
CA ALA A 781 -30.62 -1.96 -17.10
C ALA A 781 -31.85 -1.38 -17.85
N ASN A 782 -32.42 -0.27 -17.39
CA ASN A 782 -33.52 0.43 -18.05
C ASN A 782 -33.18 0.90 -19.49
N ALA A 783 -31.90 1.11 -19.81
CA ALA A 783 -31.45 1.52 -21.15
C ALA A 783 -31.56 0.42 -22.22
N LEU A 784 -31.66 -0.86 -21.83
CA LEU A 784 -31.79 -2.00 -22.76
C LEU A 784 -33.19 -2.15 -23.38
N SER A 785 -34.11 -1.23 -23.10
CA SER A 785 -35.51 -1.27 -23.55
C SER A 785 -35.76 -0.69 -24.97
N MET A 786 -34.73 -0.14 -25.64
CA MET A 786 -34.85 0.59 -26.91
C MET A 786 -34.32 -0.19 -28.13
N ILE A 787 -34.79 -1.43 -28.32
CA ILE A 787 -34.61 -2.19 -29.58
C ILE A 787 -35.98 -2.34 -30.27
N PRO A 788 -36.22 -1.68 -31.42
CA PRO A 788 -37.46 -1.86 -32.18
C PRO A 788 -37.57 -3.29 -32.75
N SER A 789 -38.58 -4.02 -32.33
CA SER A 789 -38.82 -5.42 -32.73
C SER A 789 -39.48 -5.55 -34.10
N THR A 790 -38.72 -5.27 -35.17
CA THR A 790 -39.14 -5.47 -36.57
C THR A 790 -38.16 -6.35 -37.35
N ILE A 791 -38.30 -7.67 -37.20
CA ILE A 791 -37.70 -8.66 -38.11
C ILE A 791 -38.81 -9.50 -38.73
N THR A 792 -39.20 -9.17 -39.96
CA THR A 792 -40.01 -10.04 -40.83
C THR A 792 -39.71 -9.75 -42.30
N GLY A 793 -38.94 -10.64 -42.93
CA GLY A 793 -38.93 -10.80 -44.40
C GLY A 793 -37.83 -10.09 -45.19
N MET A 794 -36.74 -10.81 -45.44
CA MET A 794 -36.14 -10.88 -46.79
C MET A 794 -35.53 -12.28 -47.01
N GLN A 795 -35.50 -12.75 -48.26
CA GLN A 795 -35.08 -14.10 -48.64
C GLN A 795 -33.62 -14.14 -49.15
N PRO A 796 -32.96 -15.32 -49.16
CA PRO A 796 -31.53 -15.45 -49.42
C PRO A 796 -31.18 -15.50 -50.92
N LEU A 797 -29.97 -15.04 -51.26
CA LEU A 797 -29.30 -15.29 -52.54
C LEU A 797 -27.81 -15.59 -52.28
N HIS A 798 -27.26 -16.56 -53.01
CA HIS A 798 -25.86 -16.98 -52.91
C HIS A 798 -25.00 -16.44 -54.07
N ALA A 799 -23.74 -16.12 -53.75
CA ALA A 799 -22.48 -16.21 -54.50
C ALA A 799 -22.46 -16.22 -56.05
N PHE A 800 -21.52 -15.48 -56.64
CA PHE A 800 -20.47 -16.05 -57.51
C PHE A 800 -19.26 -15.08 -57.71
N ASN A 801 -18.10 -15.64 -58.10
CA ASN A 801 -16.84 -14.91 -58.38
C ASN A 801 -16.79 -14.28 -59.80
N THR A 802 -15.99 -13.23 -60.00
CA THR A 802 -15.12 -13.08 -61.20
C THR A 802 -14.03 -11.99 -61.06
N TYR A 803 -12.85 -12.24 -61.66
CA TYR A 803 -11.76 -11.27 -61.93
C TYR A 803 -11.99 -10.56 -63.29
N PRO A 804 -11.31 -9.41 -63.57
CA PRO A 804 -10.19 -9.43 -64.55
C PRO A 804 -9.03 -8.45 -64.13
N PRO A 805 -8.11 -7.96 -65.00
CA PRO A 805 -6.73 -8.46 -65.03
C PRO A 805 -5.61 -7.42 -64.84
N ALA A 806 -4.35 -7.89 -64.79
CA ALA A 806 -3.12 -7.09 -64.61
C ALA A 806 -2.64 -6.33 -65.87
N PRO A 807 -1.60 -5.49 -65.73
CA PRO A 807 -0.30 -5.91 -66.29
C PRO A 807 0.93 -5.65 -65.39
N ALA A 808 2.02 -6.37 -65.68
CA ALA A 808 3.40 -6.12 -65.21
C ALA A 808 4.33 -6.05 -66.46
N PRO A 809 5.59 -5.56 -66.36
CA PRO A 809 6.71 -6.34 -65.77
C PRO A 809 7.69 -5.47 -64.95
N SER A 810 8.50 -5.99 -64.02
CA SER A 810 9.80 -6.70 -64.25
C SER A 810 10.66 -6.52 -62.96
N ALA A 811 11.72 -7.27 -62.65
CA ALA A 811 12.12 -8.64 -62.94
C ALA A 811 13.25 -9.03 -61.94
N GLY A 812 13.29 -10.27 -61.43
CA GLY A 812 14.33 -10.66 -60.45
C GLY A 812 14.20 -12.05 -59.83
N HIS A 813 14.79 -13.06 -60.49
CA HIS A 813 15.40 -14.30 -59.98
C HIS A 813 15.10 -14.72 -58.52
N SER A 814 14.42 -15.85 -58.23
CA SER A 814 14.83 -17.27 -58.42
C SER A 814 16.01 -17.69 -57.50
N ASN A 815 16.07 -18.91 -56.93
CA ASN A 815 15.38 -20.15 -57.31
C ASN A 815 15.39 -21.23 -56.18
N ASN A 816 14.69 -22.36 -56.40
CA ASN A 816 14.76 -23.66 -55.69
C ASN A 816 14.13 -23.74 -54.27
N ALA A 817 13.57 -24.87 -53.81
CA ALA A 817 12.98 -26.04 -54.50
C ALA A 817 12.05 -26.84 -53.54
N LEU A 818 11.06 -27.53 -54.11
CA LEU A 818 10.15 -28.52 -53.46
C LEU A 818 10.75 -29.95 -53.61
N PRO A 819 10.05 -31.10 -53.35
CA PRO A 819 8.72 -31.36 -52.76
C PRO A 819 8.67 -32.53 -51.73
N HIS A 820 7.43 -32.94 -51.36
CA HIS A 820 6.96 -34.26 -50.86
C HIS A 820 7.01 -34.58 -49.35
N GLN A 821 6.12 -35.43 -48.78
CA GLN A 821 4.69 -35.73 -49.02
C GLN A 821 4.17 -36.69 -47.90
N HIS A 822 2.84 -36.72 -47.63
CA HIS A 822 2.11 -37.76 -46.85
C HIS A 822 2.45 -37.85 -45.32
N SER A 823 1.63 -38.47 -44.44
CA SER A 823 0.17 -38.70 -44.38
C SER A 823 -0.27 -39.35 -43.04
N THR A 824 -1.52 -39.12 -42.62
CA THR A 824 -2.40 -40.02 -41.80
C THR A 824 -2.03 -40.47 -40.36
N THR A 825 -2.69 -39.81 -39.39
CA THR A 825 -3.64 -40.36 -38.38
C THR A 825 -3.18 -41.22 -37.17
N ARG A 826 -3.81 -40.91 -36.02
CA ARG A 826 -3.77 -41.55 -34.67
C ARG A 826 -2.47 -41.32 -33.89
N VAL A 827 -2.53 -41.11 -32.57
CA VAL A 827 -3.70 -41.07 -31.66
C VAL A 827 -4.26 -39.65 -31.56
#